data_AF-A0A6I9V788-F1
#
_entry.id   AF-A0A6I9V788-F1
#
_cell.length_a   1.000
_cell.length_b   1.000
_cell.length_c   1.000
_cell.angle_alpha   90.00
_cell.angle_beta   90.00
_cell.angle_gamma   90.00
#
_symmetry.space_group_name_H-M   'P 1'
#
loop_
_entity.id
_entity.type
_entity.pdbx_description
1 polymer ?
#
loop_
_entity_poly.entity_id
_entity_poly.type
_entity_poly.pdbx_seq_one_letter_code
_entity_poly.pdbx_strand_id
1 'polypeptide(L)'
;MEEAKAEVKTDFFNPIRMNTLGIPQEHDLLIAYDVYRPSLETRALKSEQGRTMYAEIFIENPKLGPLRDLCTSTLSKAYTPKQLPLLAEDPLKLRLYYDSLRLDLPLEDCYDITDDKYWRRFVLSKNENITLTFKKQYNWRSLGLSMKFVELVEACPAEYWPLDEMQPIAEKIKDYVEEMHIRKLQSMSERFFKEHIHLDDSEESESDSTDVESMTVTPRSNVLTLGEELGSEEEEVKSTRGKSKQLLAARETSTLEEMSEVYKTEEELEWERMYEEIMAERKERTRVLREAQQKRRAERQERQRVRELQRAATPLPVEEPVVGKKKKRKFRAKGVFDMVVEPPEEDEEYLVVDRRNLERQLKTVKKLVYPTRLCHHVSLRFLRFFDNLVNFTIEFRGPDMKRDFHERHLKFSYADIEGLAYGISFLQKLKIFRLRCSYMDARKLYILAKSLKCLQSIETIDFGYDCLEDDCGLGLFELFRHTNSIKSLELEHNLIGAHALHFLAIGLSQYGGQLEYLGLGGNPLGDRGLHELSTKVCATQNITHLNVRTAQMSQSAIICCIANEFLKHLPLRSLDLRAVPISQQAGIEILKVLQFNTTIMHLDARDCQLDADLEIDIDIILKRNQYIAENPYLNDYTKTTEEINEYVNRIKNPILLRAIDAVEKRAECLKNRPPEFPPDAEENDEEQSESTTQRNIESISRSISNVEPVLLTPSSSAVDDLQNTPFVYDPNSFTEEEFLAHVYLPGPGERYYFFTEFQKLRLSQLT
;
A
#
# COMPACT_ATOMS: atom_id res chain seq x y z
N MET A 1 15.04 75.72 35.94
CA MET A 1 15.94 76.27 34.91
C MET A 1 17.29 75.60 35.12
N GLU A 2 17.81 74.76 34.22
CA GLU A 2 17.31 74.34 32.90
C GLU A 2 17.09 72.82 32.90
N GLU A 3 16.05 72.34 32.20
CA GLU A 3 15.90 70.89 31.95
C GLU A 3 16.79 70.50 30.77
N ALA A 4 17.92 69.85 31.07
CA ALA A 4 18.66 69.12 30.06
C ALA A 4 17.82 67.90 29.61
N LYS A 5 16.99 68.09 28.58
CA LYS A 5 16.30 66.97 27.92
C LYS A 5 17.35 65.99 27.40
N ALA A 6 17.39 64.80 28.00
CA ALA A 6 18.11 63.67 27.41
C ALA A 6 17.47 63.39 26.04
N GLU A 7 18.23 63.59 24.96
CA GLU A 7 17.82 63.15 23.63
C GLU A 7 17.65 61.63 23.67
N VAL A 8 16.40 61.16 23.58
CA VAL A 8 16.09 59.75 23.39
C VAL A 8 16.70 59.32 22.06
N LYS A 9 17.75 58.52 22.10
CA LYS A 9 18.36 57.91 20.91
C LYS A 9 17.36 56.94 20.28
N THR A 10 16.55 57.45 19.36
CA THR A 10 15.69 56.63 18.51
C THR A 10 16.52 56.00 17.40
N ASP A 11 16.63 54.68 17.37
CA ASP A 11 17.25 53.95 16.26
C ASP A 11 16.46 54.19 14.97
N PHE A 12 17.14 54.71 13.95
CA PHE A 12 16.57 54.90 12.61
C PHE A 12 16.70 53.61 11.79
N PHE A 13 15.82 52.65 12.07
CA PHE A 13 15.70 51.41 11.30
C PHE A 13 15.28 51.66 9.84
N ASN A 14 15.70 50.73 8.97
CA ASN A 14 15.39 50.75 7.54
C ASN A 14 13.86 50.66 7.28
N PRO A 15 13.36 51.12 6.11
CA PRO A 15 11.94 51.01 5.77
C PRO A 15 11.39 49.58 5.88
N ILE A 16 10.37 49.40 6.72
CA ILE A 16 9.75 48.13 7.19
C ILE A 16 9.30 47.16 6.07
N ARG A 17 9.28 47.59 4.80
CA ARG A 17 8.75 46.86 3.64
C ARG A 17 9.78 46.51 2.55
N MET A 18 11.08 46.61 2.82
CA MET A 18 12.12 46.15 1.88
C MET A 18 12.58 44.72 2.17
N ASN A 19 12.90 43.97 1.11
CA ASN A 19 13.46 42.62 1.22
C ASN A 19 14.93 42.71 1.61
N THR A 20 15.27 42.29 2.83
CA THR A 20 16.65 42.10 3.30
C THR A 20 17.10 40.66 3.09
N LEU A 21 18.41 40.44 3.00
CA LEU A 21 19.02 39.10 2.92
C LEU A 21 19.56 38.68 4.29
N GLY A 22 19.71 37.37 4.52
CA GLY A 22 20.35 36.85 5.72
C GLY A 22 21.87 37.10 5.75
N ILE A 23 22.45 37.10 6.95
CA ILE A 23 23.90 37.27 7.19
C ILE A 23 24.68 36.14 6.48
N PRO A 24 25.80 36.45 5.78
CA PRO A 24 26.66 35.43 5.17
C PRO A 24 27.21 34.43 6.18
N GLN A 25 27.31 33.14 5.79
CA GLN A 25 27.87 32.08 6.62
C GLN A 25 29.34 31.76 6.31
N GLU A 26 29.92 32.38 5.29
CA GLU A 26 31.28 32.10 4.79
C GLU A 26 32.28 32.96 5.57
N HIS A 27 33.38 32.36 6.03
CA HIS A 27 34.32 33.01 6.96
C HIS A 27 34.80 34.38 6.48
N ASP A 28 35.28 34.47 5.24
CA ASP A 28 35.83 35.70 4.67
C ASP A 28 34.74 36.79 4.48
N LEU A 29 33.53 36.38 4.09
CA LEU A 29 32.39 37.29 3.95
C LEU A 29 31.80 37.72 5.30
N LEU A 30 31.88 36.86 6.33
CA LEU A 30 31.47 37.19 7.69
C LEU A 30 32.47 38.15 8.34
N ILE A 31 33.78 37.96 8.14
CA ILE A 31 34.83 38.92 8.53
C ILE A 31 34.60 40.25 7.83
N ALA A 32 34.39 40.25 6.51
CA ALA A 32 34.10 41.47 5.77
C ALA A 32 32.82 42.15 6.29
N TYR A 33 31.76 41.39 6.56
CA TYR A 33 30.53 41.90 7.16
C TYR A 33 30.78 42.52 8.54
N ASP A 34 31.56 41.87 9.42
CA ASP A 34 31.85 42.40 10.76
C ASP A 34 32.74 43.66 10.74
N VAL A 35 33.58 43.81 9.71
CA VAL A 35 34.40 45.02 9.48
C VAL A 35 33.57 46.16 8.86
N TYR A 36 32.71 45.87 7.89
CA TYR A 36 31.99 46.89 7.11
C TYR A 36 30.54 47.16 7.59
N ARG A 37 30.02 46.41 8.57
CA ARG A 37 28.72 46.72 9.19
C ARG A 37 28.78 48.09 9.87
N PRO A 38 27.85 49.02 9.57
CA PRO A 38 27.82 50.31 10.24
C PRO A 38 27.41 50.14 11.69
N SER A 39 28.21 50.74 12.60
CA SER A 39 27.95 50.73 14.03
C SER A 39 26.66 51.50 14.37
N LEU A 40 26.12 51.26 15.57
CA LEU A 40 24.91 51.95 16.05
C LEU A 40 25.13 53.47 16.11
N GLU A 41 26.34 53.90 16.48
CA GLU A 41 26.77 55.30 16.48
C GLU A 41 26.75 55.90 15.08
N THR A 42 27.22 55.16 14.06
CA THR A 42 27.16 55.60 12.65
C THR A 42 25.72 55.75 12.18
N ARG A 43 24.84 54.78 12.50
CA ARG A 43 23.41 54.85 12.13
C ARG A 43 22.66 56.00 12.81
N ALA A 44 23.12 56.43 13.99
CA ALA A 44 22.56 57.54 14.74
C ALA A 44 22.99 58.94 14.23
N LEU A 45 23.90 59.03 13.25
CA LEU A 45 24.35 60.31 12.71
C LEU A 45 23.24 61.05 11.95
N LYS A 46 23.14 62.36 12.14
CA LYS A 46 22.16 63.22 11.45
C LYS A 46 22.34 63.25 9.92
N SER A 47 23.50 62.85 9.39
CA SER A 47 23.75 62.68 7.95
C SER A 47 23.08 61.45 7.34
N GLU A 48 22.86 60.39 8.13
CA GLU A 48 22.23 59.14 7.66
C GLU A 48 20.69 59.22 7.69
N GLN A 49 20.14 60.25 8.35
CA GLN A 49 18.70 60.50 8.47
C GLN A 49 18.11 60.87 7.10
N GLY A 50 17.52 59.87 6.42
CA GLY A 50 16.82 60.05 5.15
C GLY A 50 17.57 59.53 3.91
N ARG A 51 18.67 58.78 4.08
CA ARG A 51 19.32 58.09 2.95
C ARG A 51 18.38 57.10 2.25
N THR A 52 18.58 56.96 0.94
CA THR A 52 17.81 56.02 0.08
C THR A 52 18.57 54.72 -0.20
N MET A 53 19.89 54.73 -0.01
CA MET A 53 20.79 53.58 -0.17
C MET A 53 21.32 53.16 1.20
N TYR A 54 21.35 51.85 1.43
CA TYR A 54 21.73 51.23 2.69
C TYR A 54 22.75 50.13 2.36
N ALA A 55 23.95 50.18 2.94
CA ALA A 55 24.98 49.15 2.71
C ALA A 55 24.69 47.88 3.54
N GLU A 56 23.95 48.05 4.62
CA GLU A 56 23.58 47.04 5.61
C GLU A 56 22.24 46.34 5.34
N ILE A 57 21.82 46.20 4.07
CA ILE A 57 20.57 45.49 3.68
C ILE A 57 20.64 43.97 3.98
N PHE A 58 21.75 43.49 4.53
CA PHE A 58 22.01 42.11 4.97
C PHE A 58 21.48 41.75 6.37
N ILE A 59 20.64 42.58 6.98
CA ILE A 59 20.34 42.47 8.42
C ILE A 59 18.83 42.56 8.70
N GLU A 60 18.38 41.72 9.64
CA GLU A 60 17.12 41.74 10.42
C GLU A 60 15.83 41.06 9.90
N ASN A 61 15.62 40.77 8.60
CA ASN A 61 14.42 39.99 8.18
C ASN A 61 14.79 38.54 7.78
N PRO A 62 14.66 37.53 8.67
CA PRO A 62 15.05 36.14 8.41
C PRO A 62 14.16 35.38 7.42
N LYS A 63 13.27 36.07 6.68
CA LYS A 63 12.36 35.48 5.70
C LYS A 63 13.07 35.06 4.40
N LEU A 64 14.18 35.71 4.07
CA LEU A 64 15.04 35.34 2.95
C LEU A 64 16.40 34.97 3.52
N GLY A 65 16.88 33.77 3.20
CA GLY A 65 18.20 33.28 3.63
C GLY A 65 19.36 34.13 3.08
N PRO A 66 20.61 33.74 3.35
CA PRO A 66 21.75 34.43 2.76
C PRO A 66 21.71 34.34 1.23
N LEU A 67 22.31 35.32 0.54
CA LEU A 67 22.24 35.47 -0.92
C LEU A 67 22.57 34.16 -1.66
N ARG A 68 23.60 33.46 -1.22
CA ARG A 68 24.02 32.16 -1.74
C ARG A 68 22.90 31.14 -1.76
N ASP A 69 22.16 30.99 -0.66
CA ASP A 69 21.11 29.98 -0.54
C ASP A 69 19.95 30.33 -1.48
N LEU A 70 19.61 31.61 -1.60
CA LEU A 70 18.66 32.11 -2.59
C LEU A 70 19.15 31.88 -4.03
N CYS A 71 20.43 32.10 -4.32
CA CYS A 71 21.06 31.77 -5.60
C CYS A 71 20.97 30.27 -5.90
N THR A 72 21.28 29.38 -4.95
CA THR A 72 21.13 27.92 -5.13
C THR A 72 19.67 27.52 -5.38
N SER A 73 18.71 28.18 -4.73
CA SER A 73 17.27 27.97 -4.94
C SER A 73 16.74 28.55 -6.27
N THR A 74 17.41 29.55 -6.84
CA THR A 74 17.13 30.00 -8.22
C THR A 74 17.79 29.10 -9.26
N LEU A 75 18.99 28.58 -8.99
CA LEU A 75 19.67 27.63 -9.86
C LEU A 75 18.91 26.29 -9.92
N SER A 76 18.42 25.75 -8.80
CA SER A 76 17.60 24.53 -8.77
C SER A 76 16.24 24.64 -9.50
N LYS A 77 15.84 25.86 -9.91
CA LYS A 77 14.64 26.10 -10.73
C LYS A 77 14.94 26.16 -12.23
N ALA A 78 16.21 26.24 -12.63
CA ALA A 78 16.65 26.41 -14.02
C ALA A 78 17.63 25.30 -14.50
N TYR A 79 18.38 24.69 -13.58
CA TYR A 79 19.31 23.59 -13.84
C TYR A 79 18.66 22.22 -13.59
N THR A 80 19.07 21.22 -14.38
CA THR A 80 18.72 19.82 -14.16
C THR A 80 19.87 19.08 -13.45
N PRO A 81 19.61 17.96 -12.74
CA PRO A 81 20.63 17.21 -11.99
C PRO A 81 21.86 16.78 -12.81
N LYS A 82 21.70 16.59 -14.12
CA LYS A 82 22.76 16.19 -15.06
C LYS A 82 23.82 17.27 -15.32
N GLN A 83 23.60 18.52 -14.88
CA GLN A 83 24.44 19.68 -15.20
C GLN A 83 25.19 20.24 -13.98
N LEU A 84 25.65 19.41 -13.05
CA LEU A 84 26.09 19.87 -11.72
C LEU A 84 27.61 20.07 -11.42
N PRO A 85 28.52 20.51 -12.33
CA PRO A 85 29.94 20.68 -11.98
C PRO A 85 30.23 21.61 -10.79
N LEU A 86 29.55 22.76 -10.70
CA LEU A 86 29.91 23.86 -9.79
C LEU A 86 29.31 23.76 -8.37
N LEU A 87 28.33 22.87 -8.15
CA LEU A 87 27.68 22.69 -6.84
C LEU A 87 28.11 21.40 -6.14
N ALA A 88 28.83 20.51 -6.83
CA ALA A 88 29.30 19.24 -6.29
C ALA A 88 30.48 19.39 -5.30
N GLU A 89 31.23 20.49 -5.37
CA GLU A 89 32.41 20.74 -4.53
C GLU A 89 32.08 21.05 -3.05
N ASP A 90 30.84 21.48 -2.76
CA ASP A 90 30.41 21.91 -1.43
C ASP A 90 29.17 21.11 -0.97
N PRO A 91 29.31 20.22 0.03
CA PRO A 91 28.20 19.40 0.54
C PRO A 91 27.01 20.20 1.09
N LEU A 92 27.20 21.43 1.57
CA LEU A 92 26.11 22.29 2.05
C LEU A 92 25.33 22.90 0.89
N LYS A 93 26.03 23.36 -0.16
CA LYS A 93 25.38 23.84 -1.40
C LYS A 93 24.63 22.71 -2.09
N LEU A 94 25.20 21.51 -2.16
CA LEU A 94 24.55 20.32 -2.73
C LEU A 94 23.28 19.94 -1.96
N ARG A 95 23.32 19.98 -0.62
CA ARG A 95 22.14 19.77 0.23
C ARG A 95 21.04 20.81 -0.03
N LEU A 96 21.39 22.11 -0.02
CA LEU A 96 20.44 23.20 -0.27
C LEU A 96 19.84 23.14 -1.68
N TYR A 97 20.63 22.68 -2.67
CA TYR A 97 20.16 22.44 -4.02
C TYR A 97 19.08 21.35 -4.07
N TYR A 98 19.32 20.17 -3.46
CA TYR A 98 18.32 19.10 -3.41
C TYR A 98 17.10 19.48 -2.57
N ASP A 99 17.28 20.14 -1.42
CA ASP A 99 16.19 20.68 -0.59
C ASP A 99 15.35 21.75 -1.37
N SER A 100 15.95 22.46 -2.33
CA SER A 100 15.29 23.44 -3.21
C SER A 100 14.85 22.88 -4.58
N LEU A 101 15.12 21.61 -4.88
CA LEU A 101 14.78 21.02 -6.17
C LEU A 101 13.26 20.79 -6.28
N ARG A 102 12.72 20.97 -7.49
CA ARG A 102 11.29 20.78 -7.75
C ARG A 102 10.93 19.29 -7.79
N LEU A 103 9.72 18.95 -7.34
CA LEU A 103 9.24 17.57 -7.21
C LEU A 103 8.52 17.05 -8.49
N ASP A 104 8.24 17.95 -9.43
CA ASP A 104 7.55 17.70 -10.72
C ASP A 104 8.48 17.23 -11.84
N LEU A 105 9.78 17.02 -11.57
CA LEU A 105 10.74 16.57 -12.58
C LEU A 105 10.36 15.23 -13.23
N PRO A 106 10.57 15.06 -14.55
CA PRO A 106 10.43 13.78 -15.23
C PRO A 106 11.37 12.71 -14.66
N LEU A 107 10.97 11.43 -14.76
CA LEU A 107 11.79 10.31 -14.28
C LEU A 107 13.18 10.29 -14.94
N GLU A 108 13.26 10.58 -16.24
CA GLU A 108 14.52 10.62 -16.99
C GLU A 108 15.53 11.66 -16.48
N ASP A 109 15.09 12.71 -15.79
CA ASP A 109 15.98 13.76 -15.26
C ASP A 109 16.26 13.62 -13.77
N CYS A 110 15.47 12.80 -13.05
CA CYS A 110 15.63 12.60 -11.61
C CYS A 110 16.13 11.20 -11.22
N TYR A 111 16.17 10.20 -12.11
CA TYR A 111 16.57 8.84 -11.72
C TYR A 111 17.97 8.74 -11.11
N ASP A 112 18.92 9.58 -11.57
CA ASP A 112 20.29 9.65 -11.05
C ASP A 112 20.40 10.25 -9.63
N ILE A 113 19.36 10.91 -9.11
CA ILE A 113 19.43 11.60 -7.80
C ILE A 113 19.62 10.60 -6.66
N THR A 114 20.76 10.71 -5.98
CA THR A 114 21.13 9.90 -4.81
C THR A 114 20.62 10.45 -3.48
N ASP A 115 20.20 11.71 -3.41
CA ASP A 115 19.79 12.35 -2.14
C ASP A 115 18.42 11.84 -1.64
N ASP A 116 18.45 11.29 -0.42
CA ASP A 116 17.29 10.70 0.24
C ASP A 116 16.22 11.74 0.63
N LYS A 117 16.59 13.00 0.90
CA LYS A 117 15.63 14.03 1.32
C LYS A 117 14.77 14.51 0.17
N TYR A 118 15.33 14.64 -1.03
CA TYR A 118 14.56 14.88 -2.24
C TYR A 118 13.48 13.81 -2.42
N TRP A 119 13.86 12.53 -2.33
CA TRP A 119 12.91 11.43 -2.48
C TRP A 119 11.90 11.36 -1.33
N ARG A 120 12.32 11.60 -0.09
CA ARG A 120 11.42 11.71 1.07
C ARG A 120 10.40 12.84 0.90
N ARG A 121 10.82 14.02 0.41
CA ARG A 121 9.92 15.14 0.08
C ARG A 121 8.93 14.75 -1.02
N PHE A 122 9.39 14.11 -2.09
CA PHE A 122 8.53 13.63 -3.18
C PHE A 122 7.49 12.62 -2.67
N VAL A 123 7.94 11.54 -2.04
CA VAL A 123 7.09 10.46 -1.52
C VAL A 123 6.06 10.98 -0.52
N LEU A 124 6.45 11.85 0.43
CA LEU A 124 5.52 12.44 1.41
C LEU A 124 4.58 13.48 0.79
N SER A 125 4.96 14.15 -0.31
CA SER A 125 4.05 15.07 -1.03
C SER A 125 2.94 14.35 -1.81
N LYS A 126 3.10 13.04 -2.05
CA LYS A 126 2.23 12.22 -2.90
C LYS A 126 1.49 11.11 -2.13
N ASN A 127 1.98 10.70 -0.96
CA ASN A 127 1.32 9.70 -0.11
C ASN A 127 0.45 10.35 0.97
N GLU A 128 -0.81 9.92 1.04
CA GLU A 128 -1.75 10.31 2.10
C GLU A 128 -1.45 9.62 3.45
N ASN A 129 -0.61 8.58 3.46
CA ASN A 129 -0.32 7.79 4.66
C ASN A 129 0.68 8.51 5.59
N ILE A 130 0.12 9.24 6.57
CA ILE A 130 0.85 9.98 7.60
C ILE A 130 1.88 9.11 8.35
N THR A 131 1.64 7.80 8.50
CA THR A 131 2.54 6.90 9.28
C THR A 131 3.95 6.80 8.70
N LEU A 132 4.10 6.99 7.37
CA LEU A 132 5.42 7.00 6.71
C LEU A 132 6.34 8.10 7.29
N THR A 133 5.77 9.23 7.70
CA THR A 133 6.52 10.38 8.27
C THR A 133 7.40 9.98 9.46
N PHE A 134 6.96 8.99 10.25
CA PHE A 134 7.64 8.51 11.46
C PHE A 134 8.69 7.42 11.19
N LYS A 135 8.78 6.86 9.98
CA LYS A 135 9.83 5.88 9.63
C LYS A 135 11.19 6.57 9.58
N LYS A 136 12.10 6.19 10.49
CA LYS A 136 13.47 6.75 10.58
C LYS A 136 14.43 6.18 9.55
N GLN A 137 14.27 4.91 9.19
CA GLN A 137 15.05 4.20 8.18
C GLN A 137 14.06 3.60 7.18
N TYR A 138 14.08 4.08 5.94
CA TYR A 138 13.23 3.62 4.85
C TYR A 138 13.90 3.99 3.53
N ASN A 139 13.75 3.16 2.49
CA ASN A 139 14.37 3.39 1.19
C ASN A 139 13.50 4.36 0.36
N TRP A 140 13.58 5.66 0.68
CA TRP A 140 12.73 6.68 0.03
C TRP A 140 13.00 6.77 -1.47
N ARG A 141 14.25 6.55 -1.91
CA ARG A 141 14.61 6.51 -3.34
C ARG A 141 13.92 5.36 -4.08
N SER A 142 13.92 4.14 -3.52
CA SER A 142 13.23 2.99 -4.12
C SER A 142 11.75 3.27 -4.39
N LEU A 143 11.01 3.70 -3.35
CA LEU A 143 9.60 4.02 -3.49
C LEU A 143 9.39 5.24 -4.40
N GLY A 144 10.25 6.26 -4.33
CA GLY A 144 10.13 7.46 -5.17
C GLY A 144 10.33 7.19 -6.66
N LEU A 145 11.32 6.38 -7.03
CA LEU A 145 11.54 5.92 -8.41
C LEU A 145 10.36 5.08 -8.91
N SER A 146 9.89 4.15 -8.06
CA SER A 146 8.73 3.32 -8.36
C SER A 146 7.47 4.17 -8.60
N MET A 147 7.16 5.11 -7.70
CA MET A 147 6.03 6.04 -7.86
C MET A 147 6.13 6.88 -9.14
N LYS A 148 7.33 7.39 -9.49
CA LYS A 148 7.54 8.11 -10.76
C LYS A 148 7.31 7.22 -11.98
N PHE A 149 7.72 5.95 -11.93
CA PHE A 149 7.49 4.99 -13.01
C PHE A 149 6.00 4.61 -13.12
N VAL A 150 5.32 4.38 -11.99
CA VAL A 150 3.87 4.16 -11.94
C VAL A 150 3.11 5.37 -12.48
N GLU A 151 3.51 6.60 -12.16
CA GLU A 151 2.90 7.81 -12.74
C GLU A 151 2.94 7.81 -14.28
N LEU A 152 4.00 7.29 -14.90
CA LEU A 152 4.07 7.12 -16.36
C LEU A 152 3.17 5.99 -16.86
N VAL A 153 3.15 4.84 -16.18
CA VAL A 153 2.30 3.68 -16.51
C VAL A 153 0.81 4.03 -16.43
N GLU A 154 0.40 4.76 -15.39
CA GLU A 154 -0.99 5.20 -15.18
C GLU A 154 -1.39 6.38 -16.08
N ALA A 155 -0.45 7.25 -16.46
CA ALA A 155 -0.70 8.33 -17.42
C ALA A 155 -0.84 7.84 -18.86
N CYS A 156 -0.28 6.67 -19.20
CA CYS A 156 -0.34 6.12 -20.55
C CYS A 156 -1.75 5.58 -20.91
N PRO A 157 -2.36 6.03 -22.02
CA PRO A 157 -3.55 5.37 -22.57
C PRO A 157 -3.23 3.96 -23.06
N ALA A 158 -4.13 2.99 -22.82
CA ALA A 158 -3.95 1.59 -23.23
C ALA A 158 -3.73 1.41 -24.75
N GLU A 159 -4.33 2.28 -25.57
CA GLU A 159 -4.22 2.28 -27.03
C GLU A 159 -2.79 2.51 -27.57
N TYR A 160 -1.92 3.15 -26.78
CA TYR A 160 -0.63 3.67 -27.25
C TYR A 160 0.57 3.23 -26.39
N TRP A 161 0.49 2.04 -25.76
CA TRP A 161 1.54 1.54 -24.88
C TRP A 161 2.91 1.41 -25.59
N PRO A 162 3.91 2.27 -25.27
CA PRO A 162 5.14 2.35 -26.05
C PRO A 162 6.22 1.48 -25.41
N LEU A 163 6.21 0.17 -25.72
CA LEU A 163 7.17 -0.80 -25.19
C LEU A 163 8.64 -0.36 -25.38
N ASP A 164 8.96 0.18 -26.56
CA ASP A 164 10.31 0.60 -26.93
C ASP A 164 10.82 1.82 -26.12
N GLU A 165 9.91 2.67 -25.62
CA GLU A 165 10.24 3.83 -24.78
C GLU A 165 10.25 3.46 -23.29
N MET A 166 9.36 2.57 -22.85
CA MET A 166 9.24 2.16 -21.44
C MET A 166 10.34 1.18 -21.00
N GLN A 167 10.82 0.30 -21.88
CA GLN A 167 11.90 -0.65 -21.56
C GLN A 167 13.20 0.03 -21.09
N PRO A 168 13.83 0.97 -21.83
CA PRO A 168 15.08 1.60 -21.40
C PRO A 168 14.93 2.47 -20.14
N ILE A 169 13.71 2.92 -19.82
CA ILE A 169 13.42 3.60 -18.55
C ILE A 169 13.40 2.57 -17.41
N ALA A 170 12.70 1.45 -17.58
CA ALA A 170 12.66 0.37 -16.58
C ALA A 170 14.08 -0.20 -16.30
N GLU A 171 14.88 -0.43 -17.35
CA GLU A 171 16.25 -0.95 -17.24
C GLU A 171 17.19 -0.05 -16.43
N LYS A 172 16.95 1.27 -16.38
CA LYS A 172 17.73 2.22 -15.55
C LYS A 172 17.39 2.16 -14.06
N ILE A 173 16.17 1.72 -13.71
CA ILE A 173 15.65 1.80 -12.33
C ILE A 173 15.43 0.43 -11.67
N LYS A 174 15.45 -0.67 -12.44
CA LYS A 174 15.14 -2.03 -11.98
C LYS A 174 15.90 -2.49 -10.73
N ASP A 175 17.14 -2.04 -10.56
CA ASP A 175 18.01 -2.46 -9.45
C ASP A 175 17.63 -1.76 -8.13
N TYR A 176 16.81 -0.71 -8.20
CA TYR A 176 16.40 0.11 -7.06
C TYR A 176 14.94 -0.09 -6.66
N VAL A 177 14.08 -0.69 -7.50
CA VAL A 177 12.63 -0.80 -7.24
C VAL A 177 12.31 -2.12 -6.52
N GLU A 178 12.00 -2.02 -5.23
CA GLU A 178 11.64 -3.14 -4.35
C GLU A 178 10.12 -3.25 -4.13
N GLU A 179 9.39 -2.15 -4.34
CA GLU A 179 7.96 -2.03 -4.04
C GLU A 179 7.25 -1.24 -5.14
N MET A 180 6.12 -1.74 -5.67
CA MET A 180 5.36 -1.09 -6.75
C MET A 180 3.85 -1.21 -6.51
N HIS A 181 3.15 -0.08 -6.61
CA HIS A 181 1.72 0.06 -6.33
C HIS A 181 1.03 0.72 -7.53
N ILE A 182 0.30 -0.05 -8.33
CA ILE A 182 -0.47 0.44 -9.47
C ILE A 182 -1.95 0.49 -9.08
N ARG A 183 -2.64 1.60 -9.32
CA ARG A 183 -4.06 1.78 -8.95
C ARG A 183 -4.95 2.35 -10.05
N LYS A 184 -4.40 3.09 -10.99
CA LYS A 184 -5.15 3.95 -11.92
C LYS A 184 -4.85 3.66 -13.39
N LEU A 185 -4.68 2.39 -13.74
CA LEU A 185 -4.52 1.98 -15.15
C LEU A 185 -5.68 2.48 -16.00
N GLN A 186 -5.37 3.16 -17.10
CA GLN A 186 -6.38 3.57 -18.07
C GLN A 186 -6.85 2.36 -18.87
N SER A 187 -8.18 2.17 -18.93
CA SER A 187 -8.78 1.25 -19.90
C SER A 187 -8.77 1.86 -21.30
N MET A 188 -9.10 1.06 -22.31
CA MET A 188 -9.46 1.56 -23.65
C MET A 188 -10.46 2.73 -23.61
N SER A 189 -10.37 3.63 -24.61
CA SER A 189 -11.23 4.82 -24.67
C SER A 189 -12.68 4.49 -25.02
N GLU A 190 -13.60 5.42 -24.75
CA GLU A 190 -15.00 5.29 -25.16
C GLU A 190 -15.16 5.24 -26.69
N ARG A 191 -14.17 5.73 -27.47
CA ARG A 191 -14.17 5.63 -28.94
C ARG A 191 -13.98 4.18 -29.37
N PHE A 192 -12.96 3.51 -28.82
CA PHE A 192 -12.74 2.08 -29.02
C PHE A 192 -14.00 1.27 -28.71
N PHE A 193 -14.64 1.52 -27.56
CA PHE A 193 -15.88 0.83 -27.21
C PHE A 193 -17.05 1.12 -28.16
N LYS A 194 -17.21 2.36 -28.67
CA LYS A 194 -18.25 2.64 -29.68
C LYS A 194 -18.02 1.88 -30.98
N GLU A 195 -16.77 1.79 -31.43
CA GLU A 195 -16.39 1.02 -32.62
C GLU A 195 -16.60 -0.49 -32.43
N HIS A 196 -16.32 -1.03 -31.24
CA HIS A 196 -16.29 -2.48 -31.00
C HIS A 196 -17.55 -3.05 -30.34
N ILE A 197 -18.40 -2.25 -29.69
CA ILE A 197 -19.69 -2.71 -29.15
C ILE A 197 -20.74 -2.80 -30.28
N HIS A 198 -20.69 -1.93 -31.29
CA HIS A 198 -21.51 -2.12 -32.50
C HIS A 198 -21.09 -3.34 -33.34
N LEU A 199 -19.90 -3.90 -33.09
CA LEU A 199 -19.51 -5.22 -33.60
C LEU A 199 -20.07 -6.38 -32.75
N ASP A 200 -20.52 -6.15 -31.51
CA ASP A 200 -21.30 -7.14 -30.73
C ASP A 200 -22.80 -7.07 -31.01
N ASP A 201 -23.32 -5.90 -31.43
CA ASP A 201 -24.62 -5.83 -32.12
C ASP A 201 -24.62 -6.70 -33.40
N SER A 202 -23.48 -7.20 -33.90
CA SER A 202 -23.43 -8.10 -35.07
C SER A 202 -23.84 -9.56 -34.78
N GLU A 203 -24.29 -9.90 -33.56
CA GLU A 203 -25.23 -11.02 -33.41
C GLU A 203 -26.63 -10.71 -34.00
N GLU A 204 -27.01 -9.42 -34.20
CA GLU A 204 -28.26 -9.02 -34.88
C GLU A 204 -28.24 -7.67 -35.67
N SER A 205 -27.12 -7.23 -36.25
CA SER A 205 -27.06 -5.98 -37.04
C SER A 205 -26.68 -6.21 -38.50
N GLU A 206 -27.62 -5.91 -39.40
CA GLU A 206 -27.45 -6.01 -40.84
C GLU A 206 -26.57 -4.86 -41.37
N SER A 207 -25.37 -5.17 -41.83
CA SER A 207 -24.60 -4.27 -42.70
C SER A 207 -24.97 -4.53 -44.16
N ASP A 208 -25.53 -3.53 -44.81
CA ASP A 208 -25.85 -3.51 -46.25
C ASP A 208 -24.57 -3.17 -47.03
N SER A 209 -23.77 -4.21 -47.32
CA SER A 209 -22.62 -4.10 -48.24
C SER A 209 -22.80 -5.07 -49.40
N THR A 210 -23.27 -4.53 -50.52
CA THR A 210 -22.97 -5.12 -51.84
C THR A 210 -21.46 -5.08 -52.04
N ASP A 211 -20.90 -6.18 -52.58
CA ASP A 211 -19.45 -6.44 -52.72
C ASP A 211 -18.77 -6.59 -51.33
N VAL A 212 -18.11 -7.71 -51.01
CA VAL A 212 -17.02 -8.36 -51.75
C VAL A 212 -17.09 -9.89 -51.67
N GLU A 213 -17.12 -10.58 -52.81
CA GLU A 213 -16.66 -11.97 -52.88
C GLU A 213 -15.14 -12.02 -52.72
N SER A 214 -14.60 -12.46 -51.57
CA SER A 214 -13.39 -13.29 -51.48
C SER A 214 -12.84 -13.47 -50.06
N MET A 215 -12.02 -14.52 -49.92
CA MET A 215 -11.11 -14.84 -48.79
C MET A 215 -11.71 -15.54 -47.56
N THR A 216 -12.02 -16.82 -47.78
CA THR A 216 -11.77 -17.85 -46.77
C THR A 216 -10.27 -17.90 -46.43
N VAL A 217 -9.87 -17.44 -45.24
CA VAL A 217 -8.58 -17.80 -44.63
C VAL A 217 -8.82 -18.16 -43.17
N THR A 218 -8.66 -19.44 -42.85
CA THR A 218 -8.49 -19.93 -41.49
C THR A 218 -7.02 -19.83 -41.09
N PRO A 219 -6.66 -19.09 -40.02
CA PRO A 219 -5.40 -19.29 -39.34
C PRO A 219 -5.48 -20.59 -38.54
N ARG A 220 -4.69 -21.60 -38.93
CA ARG A 220 -4.48 -22.79 -38.10
C ARG A 220 -3.74 -22.39 -36.83
N SER A 221 -4.18 -22.89 -35.69
CA SER A 221 -3.40 -22.89 -34.46
C SER A 221 -2.25 -23.89 -34.58
N ASN A 222 -1.03 -23.41 -34.83
CA ASN A 222 0.17 -24.21 -34.61
C ASN A 222 0.72 -23.89 -33.22
N VAL A 223 0.47 -24.80 -32.28
CA VAL A 223 1.38 -24.99 -31.15
C VAL A 223 2.68 -25.51 -31.74
N LEU A 224 3.78 -24.80 -31.51
CA LEU A 224 5.13 -25.32 -31.77
C LEU A 224 5.98 -25.15 -30.51
N THR A 225 6.28 -26.31 -29.94
CA THR A 225 7.32 -26.55 -28.93
C THR A 225 8.68 -26.11 -29.49
N LEU A 226 9.57 -25.60 -28.64
CA LEU A 226 10.98 -25.43 -29.01
C LEU A 226 11.65 -26.79 -29.24
N GLY A 227 12.53 -26.87 -30.25
CA GLY A 227 13.39 -28.02 -30.47
C GLY A 227 14.24 -27.92 -31.74
N GLU A 228 15.53 -27.68 -31.54
CA GLU A 228 16.67 -28.03 -32.41
C GLU A 228 16.93 -27.21 -33.70
N GLU A 229 18.20 -26.87 -33.87
CA GLU A 229 18.79 -26.17 -35.01
C GLU A 229 19.07 -27.17 -36.16
N LEU A 230 19.05 -26.71 -37.43
CA LEU A 230 20.10 -26.93 -38.46
C LEU A 230 19.65 -26.57 -39.90
N GLY A 231 20.34 -25.61 -40.52
CA GLY A 231 20.81 -25.67 -41.92
C GLY A 231 19.87 -25.43 -43.12
N SER A 232 20.45 -24.82 -44.18
CA SER A 232 20.01 -24.73 -45.60
C SER A 232 18.64 -24.07 -45.88
N GLU A 233 18.52 -22.94 -46.61
CA GLU A 233 18.95 -22.55 -47.99
C GLU A 233 17.85 -22.78 -49.06
N GLU A 234 17.85 -21.87 -50.06
CA GLU A 234 17.10 -21.87 -51.35
C GLU A 234 15.56 -21.58 -51.27
N GLU A 235 15.07 -20.50 -51.88
CA GLU A 235 14.73 -20.29 -53.32
C GLU A 235 13.52 -21.14 -53.79
N GLU A 236 12.57 -20.71 -54.63
CA GLU A 236 12.08 -19.45 -55.22
C GLU A 236 10.80 -19.87 -56.03
N VAL A 237 10.29 -19.04 -56.95
CA VAL A 237 9.37 -19.39 -58.07
C VAL A 237 7.87 -19.74 -57.81
N LYS A 238 7.05 -18.69 -58.04
CA LYS A 238 5.73 -18.63 -58.72
C LYS A 238 5.22 -19.91 -59.45
N SER A 239 3.91 -20.20 -59.41
CA SER A 239 2.97 -19.74 -60.47
C SER A 239 1.49 -20.20 -60.36
N THR A 240 0.62 -19.30 -60.86
CA THR A 240 -0.69 -19.45 -61.54
C THR A 240 -1.60 -20.69 -61.44
N ARG A 241 -2.86 -20.39 -61.03
CA ARG A 241 -4.17 -20.78 -61.63
C ARG A 241 -4.43 -22.23 -62.08
N GLY A 242 -5.48 -22.84 -61.51
CA GLY A 242 -6.28 -23.86 -62.19
C GLY A 242 -7.43 -24.42 -61.35
N LYS A 243 -8.68 -24.05 -61.63
CA LYS A 243 -9.88 -24.67 -61.02
C LYS A 243 -10.23 -25.98 -61.76
N SER A 244 -10.53 -27.06 -61.03
CA SER A 244 -11.59 -28.02 -61.41
C SER A 244 -12.02 -28.90 -60.24
N LYS A 245 -13.20 -29.53 -60.40
CA LYS A 245 -13.98 -30.18 -59.35
C LYS A 245 -13.76 -31.70 -59.25
N GLN A 246 -14.02 -32.20 -58.05
CA GLN A 246 -14.72 -33.47 -57.74
C GLN A 246 -14.04 -34.84 -57.91
N LEU A 247 -14.35 -35.66 -56.89
CA LEU A 247 -14.62 -37.11 -56.88
C LEU A 247 -13.47 -38.11 -56.69
N LEU A 248 -13.84 -39.16 -55.91
CA LEU A 248 -13.16 -40.44 -55.64
C LEU A 248 -11.90 -40.30 -54.75
N ALA A 249 -11.77 -40.89 -53.56
CA ALA A 249 -12.26 -42.15 -52.97
C ALA A 249 -11.66 -43.42 -53.59
N ALA A 250 -10.53 -43.89 -53.03
CA ALA A 250 -10.21 -45.31 -52.80
C ALA A 250 -8.85 -45.52 -52.10
N ARG A 251 -8.83 -46.43 -51.10
CA ARG A 251 -7.77 -47.39 -50.73
C ARG A 251 -6.41 -46.84 -50.21
N GLU A 252 -6.01 -47.19 -48.97
CA GLU A 252 -5.33 -48.44 -48.53
C GLU A 252 -3.87 -48.52 -49.10
N THR A 253 -2.81 -48.85 -48.37
CA THR A 253 -2.64 -49.75 -47.20
C THR A 253 -1.43 -49.39 -46.30
N SER A 254 -1.44 -49.86 -45.05
CA SER A 254 -0.29 -50.41 -44.25
C SER A 254 0.89 -49.48 -43.88
N THR A 255 1.58 -49.60 -42.74
CA THR A 255 1.73 -50.69 -41.73
C THR A 255 1.80 -50.15 -40.28
N LEU A 256 1.45 -51.02 -39.31
CA LEU A 256 2.03 -51.27 -37.97
C LEU A 256 3.21 -50.36 -37.51
N GLU A 257 3.45 -50.03 -36.23
CA GLU A 257 2.91 -50.43 -34.92
C GLU A 257 2.43 -49.16 -34.12
N GLU A 258 1.81 -49.17 -32.94
CA GLU A 258 1.39 -50.21 -31.98
C GLU A 258 0.06 -49.79 -31.26
N MET A 259 -0.33 -50.44 -30.15
CA MET A 259 -1.45 -50.01 -29.28
C MET A 259 -1.06 -49.94 -27.79
N SER A 260 -1.27 -48.78 -27.17
CA SER A 260 -1.49 -48.68 -25.72
C SER A 260 -2.88 -48.07 -25.47
N GLU A 261 -3.82 -48.92 -25.03
CA GLU A 261 -5.16 -48.45 -24.66
C GLU A 261 -5.10 -47.73 -23.31
N VAL A 262 -4.98 -46.41 -23.36
CA VAL A 262 -5.26 -45.56 -22.21
C VAL A 262 -6.77 -45.58 -21.99
N TYR A 263 -7.23 -46.35 -21.00
CA TYR A 263 -8.61 -46.29 -20.52
C TYR A 263 -8.89 -44.87 -20.01
N LYS A 264 -9.66 -44.10 -20.78
CA LYS A 264 -10.19 -42.80 -20.34
C LYS A 264 -11.00 -42.99 -19.06
N THR A 265 -10.88 -42.03 -18.16
CA THR A 265 -11.63 -42.00 -16.91
C THR A 265 -13.12 -41.71 -17.17
N GLU A 266 -13.98 -42.14 -16.26
CA GLU A 266 -15.44 -41.97 -16.38
C GLU A 266 -15.82 -40.47 -16.42
N GLU A 267 -15.05 -39.63 -15.71
CA GLU A 267 -15.14 -38.17 -15.69
C GLU A 267 -14.79 -37.52 -17.05
N GLU A 268 -13.77 -38.02 -17.76
CA GLU A 268 -13.42 -37.54 -19.12
C GLU A 268 -14.53 -37.87 -20.14
N LEU A 269 -15.16 -39.03 -20.01
CA LEU A 269 -16.29 -39.45 -20.86
C LEU A 269 -17.56 -38.64 -20.57
N GLU A 270 -17.79 -38.22 -19.34
CA GLU A 270 -18.85 -37.25 -19.00
C GLU A 270 -18.58 -35.87 -19.61
N TRP A 271 -17.32 -35.42 -19.56
CA TRP A 271 -16.91 -34.15 -20.14
C TRP A 271 -17.05 -34.12 -21.67
N GLU A 272 -16.68 -35.21 -22.36
CA GLU A 272 -16.86 -35.35 -23.81
C GLU A 272 -18.35 -35.32 -24.21
N ARG A 273 -19.24 -36.03 -23.48
CA ARG A 273 -20.69 -35.98 -23.73
C ARG A 273 -21.27 -34.57 -23.58
N MET A 274 -20.93 -33.89 -22.48
CA MET A 274 -21.36 -32.51 -22.24
C MET A 274 -20.85 -31.55 -23.33
N TYR A 275 -19.61 -31.73 -23.79
CA TYR A 275 -19.03 -30.92 -24.85
C TYR A 275 -19.73 -31.14 -26.20
N GLU A 276 -20.07 -32.38 -26.56
CA GLU A 276 -20.85 -32.70 -27.77
C GLU A 276 -22.26 -32.09 -27.73
N GLU A 277 -22.94 -32.13 -26.58
CA GLU A 277 -24.27 -31.54 -26.39
C GLU A 277 -24.25 -30.01 -26.58
N ILE A 278 -23.28 -29.31 -25.98
CA ILE A 278 -23.04 -27.87 -26.18
C ILE A 278 -22.78 -27.55 -27.66
N MET A 279 -22.04 -28.41 -28.37
CA MET A 279 -21.74 -28.21 -29.79
C MET A 279 -22.94 -28.50 -30.71
N ALA A 280 -23.79 -29.47 -30.36
CA ALA A 280 -25.05 -29.74 -31.04
C ALA A 280 -26.04 -28.56 -30.87
N GLU A 281 -26.16 -28.02 -29.65
CA GLU A 281 -27.02 -26.87 -29.38
C GLU A 281 -26.58 -25.63 -30.18
N ARG A 282 -25.27 -25.33 -30.20
CA ARG A 282 -24.70 -24.26 -31.05
C ARG A 282 -25.02 -24.45 -32.53
N LYS A 283 -24.96 -25.68 -33.04
CA LYS A 283 -25.26 -26.00 -34.44
C LYS A 283 -26.73 -25.76 -34.78
N GLU A 284 -27.65 -26.09 -33.89
CA GLU A 284 -29.08 -25.87 -34.09
C GLU A 284 -29.46 -24.39 -33.97
N ARG A 285 -28.92 -23.67 -32.97
CA ARG A 285 -29.04 -22.19 -32.89
C ARG A 285 -28.57 -21.50 -34.17
N THR A 286 -27.45 -21.96 -34.74
CA THR A 286 -26.93 -21.47 -36.04
C THR A 286 -27.86 -21.78 -37.22
N ARG A 287 -28.58 -22.91 -37.19
CA ARG A 287 -29.53 -23.29 -38.25
C ARG A 287 -30.77 -22.39 -38.22
N VAL A 288 -31.36 -22.19 -37.03
CA VAL A 288 -32.51 -21.31 -36.80
C VAL A 288 -32.22 -19.87 -37.24
N LEU A 289 -31.02 -19.35 -36.94
CA LEU A 289 -30.57 -18.03 -37.43
C LEU A 289 -30.56 -17.91 -38.95
N ARG A 290 -30.12 -18.93 -39.69
CA ARG A 290 -30.14 -18.91 -41.18
C ARG A 290 -31.55 -18.93 -41.75
N GLU A 291 -32.44 -19.75 -41.19
CA GLU A 291 -33.85 -19.83 -41.60
C GLU A 291 -34.56 -18.48 -41.34
N ALA A 292 -34.29 -17.84 -40.20
CA ALA A 292 -34.78 -16.50 -39.89
C ALA A 292 -34.24 -15.42 -40.86
N GLN A 293 -32.94 -15.43 -41.19
CA GLN A 293 -32.35 -14.51 -42.16
C GLN A 293 -32.95 -14.66 -43.56
N GLN A 294 -33.19 -15.89 -44.04
CA GLN A 294 -33.82 -16.11 -45.34
C GLN A 294 -35.23 -15.51 -45.39
N LYS A 295 -36.02 -15.68 -44.33
CA LYS A 295 -37.38 -15.12 -44.24
C LYS A 295 -37.37 -13.58 -44.22
N ARG A 296 -36.48 -12.95 -43.45
CA ARG A 296 -36.31 -11.48 -43.44
C ARG A 296 -35.86 -10.92 -44.79
N ARG A 297 -35.02 -11.64 -45.55
CA ARG A 297 -34.59 -11.25 -46.90
C ARG A 297 -35.74 -11.26 -47.92
N ALA A 298 -36.60 -12.28 -47.89
CA ALA A 298 -37.76 -12.36 -48.77
C ALA A 298 -38.73 -11.16 -48.56
N GLU A 299 -39.02 -10.84 -47.29
CA GLU A 299 -39.89 -9.71 -46.92
C GLU A 299 -39.34 -8.35 -47.39
N ARG A 300 -38.01 -8.16 -47.38
CA ARG A 300 -37.37 -6.93 -47.90
C ARG A 300 -37.54 -6.75 -49.39
N GLN A 301 -37.38 -7.80 -50.18
CA GLN A 301 -37.55 -7.75 -51.63
C GLN A 301 -38.99 -7.36 -52.02
N GLU A 302 -39.98 -7.86 -51.28
CA GLU A 302 -41.39 -7.49 -51.47
C GLU A 302 -41.64 -6.01 -51.10
N ARG A 303 -41.11 -5.54 -49.97
CA ARG A 303 -41.17 -4.12 -49.57
C ARG A 303 -40.43 -3.17 -50.54
N GLN A 304 -39.32 -3.60 -51.15
CA GLN A 304 -38.60 -2.83 -52.18
C GLN A 304 -39.45 -2.68 -53.45
N ARG A 305 -40.03 -3.76 -53.98
CA ARG A 305 -40.92 -3.70 -55.16
C ARG A 305 -42.08 -2.73 -54.95
N VAL A 306 -42.71 -2.72 -53.78
CA VAL A 306 -43.78 -1.77 -53.44
C VAL A 306 -43.27 -0.31 -53.44
N ARG A 307 -42.07 -0.05 -52.92
CA ARG A 307 -41.47 1.29 -52.87
C ARG A 307 -40.99 1.79 -54.23
N GLU A 308 -40.52 0.91 -55.11
CA GLU A 308 -40.12 1.27 -56.48
C GLU A 308 -41.34 1.70 -57.32
N LEU A 309 -42.45 0.95 -57.21
CA LEU A 309 -43.73 1.33 -57.83
C LEU A 309 -44.26 2.69 -57.33
N GLN A 310 -44.02 3.03 -56.05
CA GLN A 310 -44.35 4.35 -55.51
C GLN A 310 -43.40 5.47 -55.96
N ARG A 311 -42.08 5.20 -56.02
CA ARG A 311 -41.08 6.18 -56.47
C ARG A 311 -41.23 6.55 -57.95
N ALA A 312 -41.65 5.61 -58.80
CA ALA A 312 -41.91 5.88 -60.22
C ALA A 312 -43.07 6.89 -60.46
N ALA A 313 -43.89 7.20 -59.45
CA ALA A 313 -45.07 8.05 -59.57
C ALA A 313 -44.87 9.52 -59.13
N THR A 314 -43.67 9.94 -58.72
CA THR A 314 -43.46 11.26 -58.06
C THR A 314 -42.33 12.08 -58.74
N PRO A 315 -42.55 13.35 -59.18
CA PRO A 315 -41.50 14.19 -59.79
C PRO A 315 -40.55 14.84 -58.76
N LEU A 316 -39.33 15.16 -59.19
CA LEU A 316 -38.25 15.73 -58.35
C LEU A 316 -38.04 17.26 -58.55
N PRO A 317 -37.71 18.03 -57.49
CA PRO A 317 -37.24 19.42 -57.59
C PRO A 317 -35.70 19.55 -57.66
N VAL A 318 -35.21 20.78 -57.89
CA VAL A 318 -33.84 21.13 -58.32
C VAL A 318 -32.92 21.59 -57.16
N GLU A 319 -31.61 21.37 -57.27
CA GLU A 319 -30.54 21.73 -56.30
C GLU A 319 -29.77 23.02 -56.66
N GLU A 320 -29.13 23.66 -55.67
CA GLU A 320 -28.11 24.72 -55.84
C GLU A 320 -26.83 24.42 -55.01
N PRO A 321 -25.62 24.89 -55.40
CA PRO A 321 -24.34 24.34 -54.93
C PRO A 321 -23.58 25.15 -53.85
N VAL A 322 -22.67 24.46 -53.14
CA VAL A 322 -21.86 24.98 -52.01
C VAL A 322 -20.41 25.33 -52.41
N VAL A 323 -19.79 26.32 -51.74
CA VAL A 323 -18.40 26.78 -51.98
C VAL A 323 -17.44 26.29 -50.87
N GLY A 324 -16.31 25.65 -51.24
CA GLY A 324 -15.36 25.04 -50.31
C GLY A 324 -14.20 25.93 -49.80
N LYS A 325 -13.52 25.48 -48.72
CA LYS A 325 -12.34 26.13 -48.10
C LYS A 325 -11.06 25.28 -48.19
N LYS A 326 -9.89 25.91 -48.00
CA LYS A 326 -8.55 25.40 -48.33
C LYS A 326 -7.80 24.80 -47.13
N LYS A 327 -7.00 23.75 -47.37
CA LYS A 327 -6.15 23.05 -46.37
C LYS A 327 -4.91 23.86 -45.94
N LYS A 328 -4.51 23.74 -44.66
CA LYS A 328 -3.20 24.19 -44.13
C LYS A 328 -2.22 23.01 -43.94
N ARG A 329 -0.91 23.30 -43.86
CA ARG A 329 0.20 22.32 -43.74
C ARG A 329 0.47 21.95 -42.28
N LYS A 330 0.84 20.69 -42.01
CA LYS A 330 1.16 20.17 -40.66
C LYS A 330 2.60 20.42 -40.24
N PHE A 331 2.80 20.62 -38.93
CA PHE A 331 4.08 20.62 -38.21
C PHE A 331 4.48 19.18 -37.82
N ARG A 332 5.74 18.93 -37.38
CA ARG A 332 6.22 17.61 -36.92
C ARG A 332 6.75 17.70 -35.48
N ALA A 333 6.24 16.86 -34.59
CA ALA A 333 6.75 16.65 -33.23
C ALA A 333 7.94 15.66 -33.21
N LYS A 334 8.65 15.56 -32.08
CA LYS A 334 9.88 14.74 -31.91
C LYS A 334 9.75 13.49 -31.01
N GLY A 335 8.60 13.28 -30.36
CA GLY A 335 8.33 12.10 -29.52
C GLY A 335 6.86 12.08 -29.09
N VAL A 336 6.39 10.97 -28.50
CA VAL A 336 4.98 10.80 -28.09
C VAL A 336 4.62 11.71 -26.92
N PHE A 337 5.50 11.82 -25.93
CA PHE A 337 5.29 12.61 -24.71
C PHE A 337 5.31 14.14 -24.90
N ASP A 338 5.88 14.65 -26.01
CA ASP A 338 5.91 16.08 -26.35
C ASP A 338 4.71 16.53 -27.22
N MET A 339 3.77 15.64 -27.50
CA MET A 339 2.64 15.92 -28.39
C MET A 339 1.51 16.64 -27.63
N VAL A 340 1.49 17.98 -27.69
CA VAL A 340 0.32 18.76 -27.30
C VAL A 340 -0.83 18.41 -28.25
N VAL A 341 -1.74 17.56 -27.79
CA VAL A 341 -3.00 17.27 -28.48
C VAL A 341 -3.93 18.46 -28.27
N GLU A 342 -3.86 19.43 -29.18
CA GLU A 342 -4.95 20.39 -29.33
C GLU A 342 -6.24 19.58 -29.62
N PRO A 343 -7.34 19.81 -28.89
CA PRO A 343 -8.60 19.15 -29.19
C PRO A 343 -8.96 19.44 -30.66
N PRO A 344 -9.49 18.46 -31.40
CA PRO A 344 -9.81 18.65 -32.81
C PRO A 344 -10.72 19.87 -32.95
N GLU A 345 -10.41 20.76 -33.91
CA GLU A 345 -11.29 21.88 -34.26
C GLU A 345 -12.70 21.31 -34.46
N GLU A 346 -13.68 21.80 -33.70
CA GLU A 346 -15.05 21.34 -33.80
C GLU A 346 -15.59 21.78 -35.17
N ASP A 347 -15.71 20.84 -36.11
CA ASP A 347 -16.52 21.01 -37.32
C ASP A 347 -18.00 21.10 -36.88
N GLU A 348 -18.41 22.29 -36.41
CA GLU A 348 -19.69 22.58 -35.75
C GLU A 348 -20.94 22.25 -36.61
N GLU A 349 -20.78 21.97 -37.91
CA GLU A 349 -21.90 21.70 -38.84
C GLU A 349 -22.43 20.25 -38.80
N TYR A 350 -21.77 19.30 -38.11
CA TYR A 350 -22.28 17.92 -37.98
C TYR A 350 -22.65 17.47 -36.55
N LEU A 351 -22.60 18.37 -35.55
CA LEU A 351 -22.93 18.06 -34.15
C LEU A 351 -23.98 18.99 -33.52
N VAL A 352 -25.03 19.35 -34.27
CA VAL A 352 -26.28 19.83 -33.66
C VAL A 352 -26.97 18.67 -32.93
N VAL A 353 -26.55 18.42 -31.69
CA VAL A 353 -27.15 17.41 -30.81
C VAL A 353 -28.61 17.75 -30.58
N ASP A 354 -29.53 16.90 -31.05
CA ASP A 354 -30.97 17.05 -30.81
C ASP A 354 -31.28 16.86 -29.31
N ARG A 355 -31.26 17.97 -28.57
CA ARG A 355 -31.52 18.03 -27.12
C ARG A 355 -32.89 17.46 -26.72
N ARG A 356 -33.82 17.27 -27.68
CA ARG A 356 -35.12 16.61 -27.44
C ARG A 356 -34.97 15.10 -27.16
N ASN A 357 -33.82 14.51 -27.49
CA ASN A 357 -33.51 13.10 -27.28
C ASN A 357 -32.47 12.85 -26.18
N LEU A 358 -32.22 13.82 -25.28
CA LEU A 358 -31.33 13.62 -24.12
C LEU A 358 -31.71 12.37 -23.30
N GLU A 359 -33.00 12.09 -23.12
CA GLU A 359 -33.45 10.84 -22.50
C GLU A 359 -33.09 9.59 -23.30
N ARG A 360 -33.19 9.62 -24.64
CA ARG A 360 -32.81 8.47 -25.48
C ARG A 360 -31.31 8.26 -25.44
N GLN A 361 -30.52 9.33 -25.51
CA GLN A 361 -29.06 9.27 -25.38
C GLN A 361 -28.66 8.71 -24.01
N LEU A 362 -29.24 9.20 -22.92
CA LEU A 362 -29.03 8.65 -21.58
C LEU A 362 -29.52 7.19 -21.46
N LYS A 363 -30.63 6.81 -22.12
CA LYS A 363 -31.10 5.41 -22.17
C LYS A 363 -30.15 4.51 -22.97
N THR A 364 -29.51 5.00 -24.03
CA THR A 364 -28.49 4.25 -24.80
C THR A 364 -27.18 4.15 -24.02
N VAL A 365 -26.69 5.24 -23.43
CA VAL A 365 -25.46 5.25 -22.61
C VAL A 365 -25.62 4.35 -21.38
N LYS A 366 -26.78 4.38 -20.70
CA LYS A 366 -27.10 3.44 -19.59
C LYS A 366 -27.30 1.99 -20.03
N LYS A 367 -27.39 1.71 -21.33
CA LYS A 367 -27.49 0.35 -21.90
C LYS A 367 -26.16 -0.17 -22.45
N LEU A 368 -25.11 0.65 -22.52
CA LEU A 368 -23.78 0.19 -22.92
C LEU A 368 -23.22 -0.73 -21.84
N VAL A 369 -23.39 -2.04 -22.04
CA VAL A 369 -22.69 -3.06 -21.28
C VAL A 369 -21.27 -3.14 -21.84
N TYR A 370 -20.27 -2.99 -20.96
CA TYR A 370 -18.86 -3.11 -21.33
C TYR A 370 -18.42 -4.55 -21.04
N PRO A 371 -18.22 -5.39 -22.07
CA PRO A 371 -17.85 -6.78 -21.85
C PRO A 371 -16.37 -6.86 -21.45
N THR A 372 -16.09 -7.65 -20.42
CA THR A 372 -14.76 -7.85 -19.83
C THR A 372 -13.68 -8.15 -20.87
N ARG A 373 -14.03 -8.89 -21.93
CA ARG A 373 -13.15 -9.26 -23.04
C ARG A 373 -12.54 -8.06 -23.81
N LEU A 374 -13.22 -6.91 -23.82
CA LEU A 374 -12.80 -5.67 -24.51
C LEU A 374 -12.18 -4.65 -23.55
N CYS A 375 -12.17 -4.91 -22.25
CA CYS A 375 -11.66 -3.99 -21.23
C CYS A 375 -10.14 -4.13 -21.09
N HIS A 376 -9.41 -3.84 -22.17
CA HIS A 376 -7.95 -3.92 -22.22
C HIS A 376 -7.28 -2.73 -21.51
N HIS A 377 -6.07 -2.98 -20.99
CA HIS A 377 -5.23 -2.01 -20.30
C HIS A 377 -3.81 -2.01 -20.90
N VAL A 378 -2.95 -1.16 -20.34
CA VAL A 378 -1.50 -1.24 -20.54
C VAL A 378 -0.97 -2.66 -20.27
N SER A 379 -0.11 -3.17 -21.15
CA SER A 379 0.40 -4.54 -21.04
C SER A 379 1.36 -4.70 -19.85
N LEU A 380 0.89 -5.37 -18.80
CA LEU A 380 1.63 -5.66 -17.55
C LEU A 380 2.85 -6.58 -17.72
N ARG A 381 3.18 -7.00 -18.95
CA ARG A 381 4.37 -7.79 -19.28
C ARG A 381 5.69 -7.08 -18.96
N PHE A 382 5.67 -5.75 -18.77
CA PHE A 382 6.86 -4.98 -18.38
C PHE A 382 7.39 -5.37 -16.98
N LEU A 383 6.57 -5.97 -16.12
CA LEU A 383 6.99 -6.40 -14.78
C LEU A 383 8.20 -7.34 -14.82
N ARG A 384 8.41 -8.07 -15.92
CA ARG A 384 9.59 -8.91 -16.16
C ARG A 384 10.94 -8.21 -16.01
N PHE A 385 10.98 -6.87 -16.10
CA PHE A 385 12.19 -6.07 -15.96
C PHE A 385 12.56 -5.79 -14.50
N PHE A 386 11.66 -6.02 -13.53
CA PHE A 386 11.80 -5.67 -12.12
C PHE A 386 12.05 -6.92 -11.24
N ASP A 387 13.11 -7.66 -11.52
CA ASP A 387 13.47 -8.89 -10.80
C ASP A 387 13.72 -8.70 -9.29
N ASN A 388 14.01 -7.47 -8.85
CA ASN A 388 14.15 -7.07 -7.45
C ASN A 388 12.83 -6.75 -6.73
N LEU A 389 11.68 -6.84 -7.39
CA LEU A 389 10.39 -6.50 -6.81
C LEU A 389 9.98 -7.49 -5.71
N VAL A 390 9.80 -6.97 -4.49
CA VAL A 390 9.43 -7.72 -3.28
C VAL A 390 7.94 -7.57 -2.94
N ASN A 391 7.38 -6.36 -3.11
CA ASN A 391 5.96 -6.08 -2.93
C ASN A 391 5.35 -5.53 -4.22
N PHE A 392 4.36 -6.21 -4.77
CA PHE A 392 3.56 -5.74 -5.89
C PHE A 392 2.09 -5.67 -5.49
N THR A 393 1.48 -4.50 -5.66
CA THR A 393 0.06 -4.27 -5.44
C THR A 393 -0.55 -3.66 -6.70
N ILE A 394 -1.65 -4.24 -7.19
CA ILE A 394 -2.40 -3.74 -8.34
C ILE A 394 -3.90 -3.63 -8.05
N GLU A 395 -4.47 -2.46 -8.32
CA GLU A 395 -5.91 -2.20 -8.30
C GLU A 395 -6.31 -1.67 -9.69
N PHE A 396 -7.33 -2.24 -10.33
CA PHE A 396 -7.85 -1.73 -11.61
C PHE A 396 -8.89 -0.63 -11.36
N ARG A 397 -8.55 0.46 -10.66
CA ARG A 397 -9.55 1.50 -10.31
C ARG A 397 -9.75 2.57 -11.36
N GLY A 398 -8.87 2.67 -12.35
CA GLY A 398 -8.95 3.68 -13.40
C GLY A 398 -8.70 5.12 -12.92
N PRO A 399 -9.09 6.13 -13.72
CA PRO A 399 -8.95 7.53 -13.34
C PRO A 399 -9.79 7.85 -12.09
N ASP A 400 -9.44 8.95 -11.40
CA ASP A 400 -10.18 9.41 -10.21
C ASP A 400 -11.70 9.39 -10.42
N MET A 401 -12.44 8.93 -9.42
CA MET A 401 -13.91 8.84 -9.43
C MET A 401 -14.57 10.24 -9.46
N LYS A 402 -14.56 10.84 -10.65
CA LYS A 402 -15.21 12.11 -11.01
C LYS A 402 -16.54 11.82 -11.72
N ARG A 403 -17.24 12.86 -12.19
CA ARG A 403 -18.59 12.74 -12.78
C ARG A 403 -18.66 11.80 -13.99
N ASP A 404 -17.55 11.64 -14.71
CA ASP A 404 -17.45 10.85 -15.94
C ASP A 404 -16.81 9.46 -15.71
N PHE A 405 -16.71 9.02 -14.44
CA PHE A 405 -16.19 7.71 -14.08
C PHE A 405 -17.09 6.58 -14.59
N HIS A 406 -16.48 5.50 -15.09
CA HIS A 406 -17.20 4.33 -15.57
C HIS A 406 -16.71 3.03 -14.92
N GLU A 407 -17.65 2.17 -14.51
CA GLU A 407 -17.39 0.83 -13.93
C GLU A 407 -16.51 -0.08 -14.83
N ARG A 408 -16.37 0.25 -16.11
CA ARG A 408 -15.54 -0.52 -17.06
C ARG A 408 -14.07 -0.54 -16.66
N HIS A 409 -13.62 0.47 -15.91
CA HIS A 409 -12.24 0.55 -15.42
C HIS A 409 -11.94 -0.56 -14.40
N LEU A 410 -12.93 -0.99 -13.60
CA LEU A 410 -12.82 -2.09 -12.64
C LEU A 410 -12.68 -3.47 -13.30
N LYS A 411 -12.99 -3.58 -14.60
CA LYS A 411 -12.93 -4.81 -15.38
C LYS A 411 -11.65 -4.82 -16.19
N PHE A 412 -10.93 -5.93 -16.19
CA PHE A 412 -9.75 -6.15 -17.01
C PHE A 412 -9.92 -7.41 -17.87
N SER A 413 -9.25 -7.45 -19.02
CA SER A 413 -9.40 -8.50 -20.02
C SER A 413 -8.57 -9.75 -19.72
N TYR A 414 -8.84 -10.84 -20.44
CA TYR A 414 -8.01 -12.05 -20.38
C TYR A 414 -6.57 -11.80 -20.87
N ALA A 415 -6.39 -10.88 -21.83
CA ALA A 415 -5.04 -10.48 -22.27
C ALA A 415 -4.26 -9.73 -21.18
N ASP A 416 -4.96 -8.95 -20.33
CA ASP A 416 -4.32 -8.24 -19.21
C ASP A 416 -3.85 -9.22 -18.13
N ILE A 417 -4.66 -10.23 -17.78
CA ILE A 417 -4.26 -11.23 -16.78
C ILE A 417 -3.18 -12.20 -17.30
N GLU A 418 -3.21 -12.55 -18.59
CA GLU A 418 -2.11 -13.30 -19.23
C GLU A 418 -0.82 -12.47 -19.29
N GLY A 419 -0.94 -11.17 -19.54
CA GLY A 419 0.17 -10.23 -19.46
C GLY A 419 0.76 -10.08 -18.06
N LEU A 420 -0.11 -9.99 -17.04
CA LEU A 420 0.26 -9.92 -15.63
C LEU A 420 0.91 -11.23 -15.16
N ALA A 421 0.29 -12.38 -15.41
CA ALA A 421 0.83 -13.69 -15.07
C ALA A 421 2.20 -13.95 -15.73
N TYR A 422 2.37 -13.55 -17.00
CA TYR A 422 3.67 -13.59 -17.67
C TYR A 422 4.68 -12.62 -17.04
N GLY A 423 4.30 -11.40 -16.66
CA GLY A 423 5.21 -10.46 -16.00
C GLY A 423 5.67 -10.97 -14.63
N ILE A 424 4.75 -11.56 -13.86
CA ILE A 424 4.97 -12.10 -12.52
C ILE A 424 5.94 -13.29 -12.52
N SER A 425 5.94 -14.14 -13.55
CA SER A 425 6.76 -15.37 -13.54
C SER A 425 8.28 -15.13 -13.46
N PHE A 426 8.74 -13.91 -13.75
CA PHE A 426 10.14 -13.49 -13.62
C PHE A 426 10.48 -12.93 -12.23
N LEU A 427 9.48 -12.63 -11.38
CA LEU A 427 9.65 -11.93 -10.11
C LEU A 427 10.04 -12.88 -8.97
N GLN A 428 11.21 -13.52 -9.09
CA GLN A 428 11.65 -14.57 -8.16
C GLN A 428 11.88 -14.09 -6.70
N LYS A 429 11.99 -12.77 -6.48
CA LYS A 429 12.09 -12.14 -5.15
C LYS A 429 10.76 -11.65 -4.58
N LEU A 430 9.65 -11.80 -5.32
CA LEU A 430 8.33 -11.33 -4.90
C LEU A 430 7.86 -12.12 -3.67
N LYS A 431 7.66 -11.40 -2.57
CA LYS A 431 7.14 -11.92 -1.30
C LYS A 431 5.67 -11.60 -1.09
N ILE A 432 5.22 -10.46 -1.59
CA ILE A 432 3.86 -9.96 -1.36
C ILE A 432 3.26 -9.60 -2.71
N PHE A 433 2.18 -10.30 -3.07
CA PHE A 433 1.35 -10.00 -4.21
C PHE A 433 -0.05 -9.63 -3.73
N ARG A 434 -0.53 -8.44 -4.13
CA ARG A 434 -1.91 -8.01 -3.90
C ARG A 434 -2.57 -7.64 -5.21
N LEU A 435 -3.75 -8.18 -5.43
CA LEU A 435 -4.71 -7.69 -6.40
C LEU A 435 -5.99 -7.43 -5.62
N ARG A 436 -6.54 -6.22 -5.72
CA ARG A 436 -7.75 -5.83 -4.96
C ARG A 436 -8.66 -4.93 -5.78
N CYS A 437 -9.93 -4.86 -5.38
CA CYS A 437 -10.93 -3.97 -5.97
C CYS A 437 -11.08 -4.11 -7.49
N SER A 438 -10.88 -5.32 -8.02
CA SER A 438 -10.78 -5.59 -9.47
C SER A 438 -11.61 -6.81 -9.86
N TYR A 439 -12.32 -6.78 -10.99
CA TYR A 439 -13.30 -7.82 -11.36
C TYR A 439 -12.63 -9.15 -11.79
N MET A 440 -12.23 -9.97 -10.83
CA MET A 440 -11.61 -11.28 -11.03
C MET A 440 -12.68 -12.37 -11.20
N ASP A 441 -12.51 -13.25 -12.19
CA ASP A 441 -13.34 -14.45 -12.36
C ASP A 441 -12.48 -15.72 -12.18
N ALA A 442 -13.12 -16.88 -12.06
CA ALA A 442 -12.45 -18.16 -11.87
C ALA A 442 -11.35 -18.45 -12.92
N ARG A 443 -11.59 -18.08 -14.18
CA ARG A 443 -10.62 -18.33 -15.26
C ARG A 443 -9.42 -17.40 -15.14
N LYS A 444 -9.63 -16.12 -14.83
CA LYS A 444 -8.53 -15.17 -14.56
C LYS A 444 -7.72 -15.61 -13.34
N LEU A 445 -8.38 -16.01 -12.25
CA LEU A 445 -7.70 -16.53 -11.06
C LEU A 445 -6.86 -17.77 -11.38
N TYR A 446 -7.39 -18.73 -12.15
CA TYR A 446 -6.67 -19.94 -12.55
C TYR A 446 -5.44 -19.65 -13.42
N ILE A 447 -5.52 -18.67 -14.34
CA ILE A 447 -4.36 -18.22 -15.13
C ILE A 447 -3.28 -17.62 -14.22
N LEU A 448 -3.67 -16.78 -13.26
CA LEU A 448 -2.74 -16.11 -12.35
C LEU A 448 -2.12 -17.09 -11.33
N ALA A 449 -2.91 -18.00 -10.76
CA ALA A 449 -2.47 -19.02 -9.82
C ALA A 449 -1.36 -19.92 -10.40
N LYS A 450 -1.45 -20.25 -11.70
CA LYS A 450 -0.40 -20.98 -12.42
C LYS A 450 0.96 -20.28 -12.46
N SER A 451 0.98 -18.95 -12.39
CA SER A 451 2.23 -18.17 -12.31
C SER A 451 2.69 -18.02 -10.85
N LEU A 452 1.77 -17.64 -9.96
CA LEU A 452 2.10 -17.39 -8.54
C LEU A 452 2.66 -18.63 -7.84
N LYS A 453 2.09 -19.82 -8.08
CA LYS A 453 2.57 -21.07 -7.46
C LYS A 453 4.02 -21.44 -7.82
N CYS A 454 4.56 -20.89 -8.92
CA CYS A 454 5.92 -21.13 -9.38
C CYS A 454 6.95 -20.22 -8.70
N LEU A 455 6.52 -19.25 -7.89
CA LEU A 455 7.40 -18.35 -7.16
C LEU A 455 7.86 -18.98 -5.85
N GLN A 456 9.17 -19.12 -5.69
CA GLN A 456 9.74 -19.71 -4.48
C GLN A 456 9.71 -18.76 -3.26
N SER A 457 9.64 -17.45 -3.50
CA SER A 457 9.68 -16.42 -2.45
C SER A 457 8.31 -15.91 -2.00
N ILE A 458 7.19 -16.31 -2.63
CA ILE A 458 5.88 -15.71 -2.36
C ILE A 458 5.34 -16.12 -0.98
N GLU A 459 5.19 -15.15 -0.07
CA GLU A 459 4.74 -15.37 1.32
C GLU A 459 3.30 -14.91 1.54
N THR A 460 2.87 -13.82 0.88
CA THR A 460 1.52 -13.24 1.03
C THR A 460 0.86 -13.07 -0.32
N ILE A 461 -0.36 -13.60 -0.45
CA ILE A 461 -1.22 -13.46 -1.61
C ILE A 461 -2.56 -12.89 -1.15
N ASP A 462 -3.02 -11.84 -1.82
CA ASP A 462 -4.24 -11.10 -1.48
C ASP A 462 -5.07 -10.89 -2.74
N PHE A 463 -6.32 -11.34 -2.66
CA PHE A 463 -7.40 -11.20 -3.65
C PHE A 463 -8.68 -10.66 -3.00
N GLY A 464 -8.54 -9.85 -1.94
CA GLY A 464 -9.70 -9.34 -1.20
C GLY A 464 -10.39 -8.18 -1.92
N TYR A 465 -11.72 -8.18 -1.95
CA TYR A 465 -12.59 -7.25 -2.71
C TYR A 465 -12.53 -7.39 -4.25
N ASP A 466 -12.31 -8.60 -4.78
CA ASP A 466 -12.18 -8.86 -6.23
C ASP A 466 -13.41 -9.51 -6.89
N CYS A 467 -14.52 -9.64 -6.15
CA CYS A 467 -15.77 -10.25 -6.61
C CYS A 467 -15.63 -11.72 -7.08
N LEU A 468 -14.67 -12.49 -6.53
CA LEU A 468 -14.51 -13.91 -6.84
C LEU A 468 -15.79 -14.70 -6.53
N GLU A 469 -16.38 -15.35 -7.53
CA GLU A 469 -17.58 -16.19 -7.44
C GLU A 469 -17.25 -17.63 -6.98
N ASP A 470 -18.28 -18.42 -6.62
CA ASP A 470 -18.12 -19.78 -6.07
C ASP A 470 -17.53 -20.81 -7.08
N ASP A 471 -17.42 -20.44 -8.35
CA ASP A 471 -16.74 -21.24 -9.39
C ASP A 471 -15.20 -21.13 -9.33
N CYS A 472 -14.65 -20.19 -8.55
CA CYS A 472 -13.21 -19.94 -8.46
C CYS A 472 -12.36 -21.04 -7.79
N GLY A 473 -13.00 -22.08 -7.24
CA GLY A 473 -12.37 -23.16 -6.49
C GLY A 473 -11.16 -23.80 -7.16
N LEU A 474 -11.22 -24.07 -8.47
CA LEU A 474 -10.10 -24.64 -9.23
C LEU A 474 -8.86 -23.73 -9.25
N GLY A 475 -9.05 -22.41 -9.24
CA GLY A 475 -7.97 -21.43 -9.12
C GLY A 475 -7.32 -21.45 -7.74
N LEU A 476 -8.12 -21.55 -6.68
CA LEU A 476 -7.66 -21.66 -5.29
C LEU A 476 -6.91 -22.98 -5.04
N PHE A 477 -7.40 -24.11 -5.58
CA PHE A 477 -6.71 -25.39 -5.52
C PHE A 477 -5.35 -25.37 -6.25
N GLU A 478 -5.33 -24.85 -7.49
CA GLU A 478 -4.11 -24.78 -8.30
C GLU A 478 -3.04 -23.88 -7.67
N LEU A 479 -3.43 -22.89 -6.84
CA LEU A 479 -2.52 -22.00 -6.11
C LEU A 479 -1.62 -22.74 -5.12
N PHE A 480 -2.14 -23.73 -4.39
CA PHE A 480 -1.40 -24.51 -3.39
C PHE A 480 -0.66 -25.72 -3.98
N ARG A 481 -0.87 -26.02 -5.26
CA ARG A 481 -0.39 -27.25 -5.89
C ARG A 481 1.10 -27.18 -6.23
N HIS A 482 1.89 -28.03 -5.58
CA HIS A 482 3.36 -28.11 -5.68
C HIS A 482 4.12 -26.85 -5.21
N THR A 483 3.56 -26.10 -4.26
CA THR A 483 4.24 -25.00 -3.57
C THR A 483 4.29 -25.24 -2.05
N ASN A 484 5.15 -24.49 -1.35
CA ASN A 484 5.34 -24.52 0.09
C ASN A 484 5.72 -23.13 0.69
N SER A 485 5.68 -22.06 -0.12
CA SER A 485 6.15 -20.72 0.25
C SER A 485 5.08 -19.81 0.86
N ILE A 486 3.81 -19.99 0.49
CA ILE A 486 2.67 -19.17 0.90
C ILE A 486 2.39 -19.32 2.41
N LYS A 487 2.42 -18.20 3.13
CA LYS A 487 2.11 -18.07 4.56
C LYS A 487 0.82 -17.31 4.83
N SER A 488 0.38 -16.44 3.94
CA SER A 488 -0.86 -15.67 4.10
C SER A 488 -1.68 -15.67 2.82
N LEU A 489 -2.97 -15.99 2.95
CA LEU A 489 -3.95 -15.89 1.87
C LEU A 489 -5.15 -15.03 2.32
N GLU A 490 -5.26 -13.83 1.75
CA GLU A 490 -6.39 -12.89 1.95
C GLU A 490 -7.42 -13.07 0.82
N LEU A 491 -8.66 -13.46 1.16
CA LEU A 491 -9.80 -13.64 0.25
C LEU A 491 -11.06 -12.90 0.74
N GLU A 492 -10.91 -11.92 1.64
CA GLU A 492 -12.04 -11.25 2.27
C GLU A 492 -12.90 -10.43 1.29
N HIS A 493 -14.21 -10.37 1.55
CA HIS A 493 -15.22 -9.63 0.75
C HIS A 493 -15.27 -10.07 -0.72
N ASN A 494 -15.36 -11.39 -0.93
CA ASN A 494 -15.69 -12.01 -2.20
C ASN A 494 -17.05 -12.75 -2.11
N LEU A 495 -17.39 -13.57 -3.11
CA LEU A 495 -18.60 -14.38 -3.18
C LEU A 495 -18.28 -15.89 -3.07
N ILE A 496 -17.25 -16.23 -2.29
CA ILE A 496 -16.78 -17.62 -2.08
C ILE A 496 -17.79 -18.37 -1.22
N GLY A 497 -18.34 -19.44 -1.78
CA GLY A 497 -19.32 -20.32 -1.13
C GLY A 497 -18.78 -21.72 -0.90
N ALA A 498 -19.68 -22.70 -0.88
CA ALA A 498 -19.35 -24.07 -0.49
C ALA A 498 -18.52 -24.81 -1.55
N HIS A 499 -18.68 -24.48 -2.84
CA HIS A 499 -17.96 -25.17 -3.92
C HIS A 499 -16.50 -24.71 -3.97
N ALA A 500 -16.24 -23.41 -3.93
CA ALA A 500 -14.88 -22.87 -3.87
C ALA A 500 -14.15 -23.28 -2.58
N LEU A 501 -14.85 -23.32 -1.44
CA LEU A 501 -14.28 -23.82 -0.18
C LEU A 501 -13.88 -25.29 -0.24
N HIS A 502 -14.66 -26.16 -0.90
CA HIS A 502 -14.30 -27.57 -1.04
C HIS A 502 -12.95 -27.75 -1.75
N PHE A 503 -12.73 -27.04 -2.86
CA PHE A 503 -11.46 -27.08 -3.58
C PHE A 503 -10.30 -26.42 -2.79
N LEU A 504 -10.55 -25.30 -2.11
CA LEU A 504 -9.56 -24.67 -1.22
C LEU A 504 -9.14 -25.65 -0.11
N ALA A 505 -10.10 -26.31 0.53
CA ALA A 505 -9.86 -27.27 1.60
C ALA A 505 -9.07 -28.50 1.13
N ILE A 506 -9.33 -29.00 -0.09
CA ILE A 506 -8.48 -30.04 -0.71
C ILE A 506 -7.06 -29.52 -0.93
N GLY A 507 -6.90 -28.32 -1.49
CA GLY A 507 -5.59 -27.70 -1.71
C GLY A 507 -4.78 -27.56 -0.43
N LEU A 508 -5.40 -27.05 0.64
CA LEU A 508 -4.79 -26.90 1.97
C LEU A 508 -4.46 -28.24 2.64
N SER A 509 -5.24 -29.29 2.41
CA SER A 509 -4.96 -30.65 2.91
C SER A 509 -3.74 -31.30 2.25
N GLN A 510 -3.39 -30.87 1.03
CA GLN A 510 -2.25 -31.36 0.25
C GLN A 510 -1.06 -30.39 0.30
N TYR A 511 -1.21 -29.25 0.99
CA TYR A 511 -0.20 -28.20 1.01
C TYR A 511 1.00 -28.59 1.89
N GLY A 512 2.18 -28.62 1.29
CA GLY A 512 3.44 -29.00 1.94
C GLY A 512 4.19 -27.87 2.64
N GLY A 513 3.65 -26.64 2.60
CA GLY A 513 4.14 -25.52 3.39
C GLY A 513 3.39 -25.37 4.72
N GLN A 514 3.53 -24.20 5.35
CA GLN A 514 2.75 -23.81 6.53
C GLN A 514 2.00 -22.51 6.23
N LEU A 515 0.68 -22.61 5.99
CA LEU A 515 -0.15 -21.42 5.90
C LEU A 515 -0.37 -20.87 7.31
N GLU A 516 0.00 -19.63 7.59
CA GLU A 516 -0.18 -18.99 8.89
C GLU A 516 -1.55 -18.27 8.95
N TYR A 517 -1.89 -17.48 7.94
CA TYR A 517 -3.14 -16.69 7.89
C TYR A 517 -4.07 -17.13 6.75
N LEU A 518 -5.35 -17.32 7.07
CA LEU A 518 -6.42 -17.50 6.08
C LEU A 518 -7.55 -16.47 6.32
N GLY A 519 -7.72 -15.57 5.35
CA GLY A 519 -8.73 -14.52 5.32
C GLY A 519 -9.96 -14.90 4.52
N LEU A 520 -11.06 -15.25 5.16
CA LEU A 520 -12.34 -15.62 4.52
C LEU A 520 -13.51 -14.69 4.89
N GLY A 521 -13.26 -13.64 5.68
CA GLY A 521 -14.29 -12.74 6.17
C GLY A 521 -15.12 -12.04 5.09
N GLY A 522 -16.43 -11.93 5.30
CA GLY A 522 -17.37 -11.27 4.39
C GLY A 522 -17.82 -12.11 3.20
N ASN A 523 -17.52 -13.41 3.19
CA ASN A 523 -17.94 -14.36 2.15
C ASN A 523 -19.19 -15.18 2.57
N PRO A 524 -20.00 -15.65 1.61
CA PRO A 524 -21.16 -16.53 1.84
C PRO A 524 -20.75 -18.01 2.04
N LEU A 525 -19.82 -18.28 2.96
CA LEU A 525 -19.16 -19.59 3.16
C LEU A 525 -20.13 -20.79 3.19
N GLY A 526 -21.23 -20.63 3.95
CA GLY A 526 -22.26 -21.65 4.12
C GLY A 526 -21.80 -22.87 4.94
N ASP A 527 -22.78 -23.53 5.58
CA ASP A 527 -22.52 -24.64 6.52
C ASP A 527 -21.72 -25.79 5.90
N ARG A 528 -22.02 -26.15 4.64
CA ARG A 528 -21.33 -27.23 3.92
C ARG A 528 -19.88 -26.87 3.60
N GLY A 529 -19.62 -25.64 3.14
CA GLY A 529 -18.28 -25.18 2.83
C GLY A 529 -17.40 -25.08 4.08
N LEU A 530 -17.96 -24.57 5.18
CA LEU A 530 -17.24 -24.48 6.45
C LEU A 530 -16.91 -25.85 7.04
N HIS A 531 -17.82 -26.83 6.94
CA HIS A 531 -17.57 -28.20 7.40
C HIS A 531 -16.53 -28.94 6.54
N GLU A 532 -16.57 -28.75 5.22
CA GLU A 532 -15.55 -29.31 4.31
C GLU A 532 -14.16 -28.71 4.59
N LEU A 533 -14.10 -27.42 4.92
CA LEU A 533 -12.87 -26.74 5.33
C LEU A 533 -12.37 -27.26 6.68
N SER A 534 -13.22 -27.31 7.70
CA SER A 534 -12.81 -27.72 9.05
C SER A 534 -12.37 -29.18 9.09
N THR A 535 -13.10 -30.09 8.45
CA THR A 535 -12.76 -31.53 8.43
C THR A 535 -11.43 -31.83 7.74
N LYS A 536 -11.10 -31.12 6.65
CA LYS A 536 -9.83 -31.30 5.92
C LYS A 536 -8.66 -30.55 6.56
N VAL A 537 -8.88 -29.34 7.07
CA VAL A 537 -7.79 -28.49 7.61
C VAL A 537 -7.43 -28.84 9.05
N CYS A 538 -8.40 -29.20 9.90
CA CYS A 538 -8.13 -29.38 11.34
C CYS A 538 -7.17 -30.54 11.65
N ALA A 539 -6.96 -31.48 10.72
CA ALA A 539 -5.98 -32.56 10.80
C ALA A 539 -4.56 -32.18 10.35
N THR A 540 -4.35 -30.97 9.80
CA THR A 540 -3.05 -30.50 9.27
C THR A 540 -2.24 -29.74 10.32
N GLN A 541 -1.13 -29.12 9.92
CA GLN A 541 -0.40 -28.11 10.72
C GLN A 541 -0.60 -26.67 10.18
N ASN A 542 -1.58 -26.49 9.29
CA ASN A 542 -1.88 -25.23 8.60
C ASN A 542 -2.95 -24.43 9.35
N ILE A 543 -2.83 -23.10 9.29
CA ILE A 543 -3.66 -22.04 9.88
C ILE A 543 -3.40 -21.82 11.38
N THR A 544 -2.63 -20.77 11.66
CA THR A 544 -2.46 -20.21 13.01
C THR A 544 -3.42 -19.03 13.27
N HIS A 545 -3.89 -18.37 12.22
CA HIS A 545 -4.82 -17.24 12.26
C HIS A 545 -5.94 -17.44 11.23
N LEU A 546 -7.18 -17.57 11.69
CA LEU A 546 -8.36 -17.70 10.83
C LEU A 546 -9.25 -16.46 10.95
N ASN A 547 -9.64 -15.86 9.83
CA ASN A 547 -10.58 -14.74 9.81
C ASN A 547 -11.85 -15.11 9.05
N VAL A 548 -12.97 -15.17 9.78
CA VAL A 548 -14.32 -15.46 9.25
C VAL A 548 -15.31 -14.36 9.66
N ARG A 549 -14.83 -13.14 9.97
CA ARG A 549 -15.67 -11.98 10.31
C ARG A 549 -16.77 -11.78 9.27
N THR A 550 -17.97 -11.36 9.67
CA THR A 550 -19.12 -11.10 8.76
C THR A 550 -19.50 -12.26 7.80
N ALA A 551 -18.98 -13.48 7.99
CA ALA A 551 -19.28 -14.60 7.12
C ALA A 551 -20.68 -15.18 7.39
N GLN A 552 -21.36 -15.63 6.33
CA GLN A 552 -22.71 -16.18 6.44
C GLN A 552 -22.67 -17.68 6.72
N MET A 553 -23.11 -18.08 7.91
CA MET A 553 -23.18 -19.48 8.38
C MET A 553 -24.30 -19.64 9.42
N SER A 554 -24.79 -20.86 9.63
CA SER A 554 -25.80 -21.15 10.66
C SER A 554 -25.21 -21.33 12.06
N GLN A 555 -26.08 -21.27 13.07
CA GLN A 555 -25.71 -21.57 14.46
C GLN A 555 -25.19 -23.01 14.63
N SER A 556 -25.71 -23.96 13.86
CA SER A 556 -25.24 -25.34 13.84
C SER A 556 -23.81 -25.44 13.29
N ALA A 557 -23.47 -24.64 12.27
CA ALA A 557 -22.12 -24.58 11.72
C ALA A 557 -21.12 -23.92 12.70
N ILE A 558 -21.55 -22.89 13.45
CA ILE A 558 -20.73 -22.32 14.54
C ILE A 558 -20.46 -23.37 15.62
N ILE A 559 -21.48 -24.11 16.06
CA ILE A 559 -21.33 -25.17 17.08
C ILE A 559 -20.45 -26.33 16.59
N CYS A 560 -20.65 -26.79 15.36
CA CYS A 560 -19.93 -27.94 14.80
C CYS A 560 -18.50 -27.54 14.37
N CYS A 561 -18.38 -26.60 13.44
CA CYS A 561 -17.12 -26.30 12.76
C CYS A 561 -16.26 -25.34 13.59
N ILE A 562 -16.83 -24.23 14.10
CA ILE A 562 -16.03 -23.26 14.86
C ILE A 562 -15.68 -23.82 16.25
N ALA A 563 -16.68 -24.13 17.08
CA ALA A 563 -16.45 -24.56 18.45
C ALA A 563 -15.86 -25.98 18.52
N ASN A 564 -16.46 -26.95 17.82
CA ASN A 564 -16.08 -28.35 17.99
C ASN A 564 -14.91 -28.84 17.12
N GLU A 565 -14.51 -28.11 16.07
CA GLU A 565 -13.38 -28.45 15.20
C GLU A 565 -12.26 -27.38 15.28
N PHE A 566 -12.47 -26.15 14.80
CA PHE A 566 -11.42 -25.12 14.73
C PHE A 566 -10.84 -24.72 16.09
N LEU A 567 -11.65 -24.51 17.14
CA LEU A 567 -11.11 -24.21 18.48
C LEU A 567 -10.38 -25.39 19.14
N LYS A 568 -10.40 -26.59 18.55
CA LYS A 568 -9.58 -27.74 18.96
C LYS A 568 -8.36 -27.95 18.06
N HIS A 569 -8.22 -27.17 16.99
CA HIS A 569 -7.09 -27.24 16.08
C HIS A 569 -5.82 -26.71 16.75
N LEU A 570 -4.87 -27.61 17.04
CA LEU A 570 -3.68 -27.32 17.88
C LEU A 570 -2.78 -26.17 17.36
N PRO A 571 -2.59 -25.96 16.04
CA PRO A 571 -1.88 -24.78 15.49
C PRO A 571 -2.61 -23.44 15.66
N LEU A 572 -3.93 -23.43 15.84
CA LEU A 572 -4.69 -22.17 15.87
C LEU A 572 -4.32 -21.33 17.11
N ARG A 573 -4.10 -20.04 16.89
CA ARG A 573 -3.73 -19.03 17.90
C ARG A 573 -4.72 -17.87 17.92
N SER A 574 -5.22 -17.47 16.75
CA SER A 574 -6.17 -16.36 16.61
C SER A 574 -7.36 -16.73 15.73
N LEU A 575 -8.55 -16.29 16.14
CA LEU A 575 -9.77 -16.42 15.35
C LEU A 575 -10.57 -15.10 15.39
N ASP A 576 -10.86 -14.52 14.22
CA ASP A 576 -11.72 -13.33 14.05
C ASP A 576 -13.12 -13.77 13.60
N LEU A 577 -14.11 -13.57 14.47
CA LEU A 577 -15.54 -13.85 14.27
C LEU A 577 -16.36 -12.57 14.14
N ARG A 578 -15.74 -11.37 14.11
CA ARG A 578 -16.42 -10.08 14.29
C ARG A 578 -17.66 -9.93 13.41
N ALA A 579 -18.78 -9.50 14.00
CA ALA A 579 -20.08 -9.35 13.35
C ALA A 579 -20.62 -10.62 12.66
N VAL A 580 -20.24 -11.81 13.14
CA VAL A 580 -20.99 -13.06 12.91
C VAL A 580 -22.02 -13.20 14.03
N PRO A 581 -23.33 -13.31 13.76
CA PRO A 581 -24.33 -13.51 14.82
C PRO A 581 -24.11 -14.86 15.52
N ILE A 582 -23.87 -14.86 16.84
CA ILE A 582 -23.68 -16.05 17.67
C ILE A 582 -24.81 -16.11 18.70
N SER A 583 -25.60 -17.18 18.64
CA SER A 583 -26.64 -17.46 19.64
C SER A 583 -26.02 -17.84 20.99
N GLN A 584 -26.75 -17.59 22.08
CA GLN A 584 -26.31 -17.94 23.44
C GLN A 584 -25.88 -19.41 23.57
N GLN A 585 -26.58 -20.34 22.90
CA GLN A 585 -26.22 -21.76 22.88
C GLN A 585 -24.86 -22.03 22.20
N ALA A 586 -24.55 -21.31 21.12
CA ALA A 586 -23.28 -21.40 20.44
C ALA A 586 -22.14 -20.73 21.23
N GLY A 587 -22.41 -19.58 21.87
CA GLY A 587 -21.47 -18.90 22.77
C GLY A 587 -21.08 -19.75 23.99
N ILE A 588 -22.06 -20.41 24.62
CA ILE A 588 -21.82 -21.38 25.70
C ILE A 588 -20.94 -22.55 25.23
N GLU A 589 -21.13 -23.05 24.01
CA GLU A 589 -20.32 -24.15 23.49
C GLU A 589 -18.89 -23.72 23.16
N ILE A 590 -18.71 -22.52 22.59
CA ILE A 590 -17.39 -21.88 22.42
C ILE A 590 -16.68 -21.78 23.79
N LEU A 591 -17.37 -21.28 24.82
CA LEU A 591 -16.83 -21.14 26.16
C LEU A 591 -16.36 -22.49 26.74
N LYS A 592 -17.19 -23.54 26.65
CA LYS A 592 -16.81 -24.90 27.11
C LYS A 592 -15.54 -25.41 26.43
N VAL A 593 -15.38 -25.20 25.13
CA VAL A 593 -14.16 -25.66 24.43
C VAL A 593 -12.95 -24.84 24.83
N LEU A 594 -13.10 -23.51 24.97
CA LEU A 594 -12.03 -22.62 25.44
C LEU A 594 -11.56 -22.94 26.87
N GLN A 595 -12.44 -23.43 27.75
CA GLN A 595 -12.04 -23.86 29.10
C GLN A 595 -10.92 -24.93 29.07
N PHE A 596 -10.93 -25.83 28.09
CA PHE A 596 -9.90 -26.87 27.90
C PHE A 596 -8.80 -26.48 26.92
N ASN A 597 -9.08 -25.60 25.94
CA ASN A 597 -8.07 -25.11 25.01
C ASN A 597 -7.09 -24.13 25.68
N THR A 598 -5.79 -24.42 25.59
CA THR A 598 -4.70 -23.54 26.09
C THR A 598 -3.91 -22.84 24.98
N THR A 599 -4.29 -23.02 23.71
CA THR A 599 -3.52 -22.55 22.53
C THR A 599 -4.06 -21.26 21.93
N ILE A 600 -5.37 -21.01 22.03
CA ILE A 600 -6.02 -19.82 21.49
C ILE A 600 -5.68 -18.63 22.38
N MET A 601 -5.00 -17.66 21.78
CA MET A 601 -4.51 -16.43 22.42
C MET A 601 -5.45 -15.25 22.16
N HIS A 602 -6.22 -15.30 21.07
CA HIS A 602 -7.06 -14.19 20.62
C HIS A 602 -8.35 -14.69 19.95
N LEU A 603 -9.50 -14.20 20.42
CA LEU A 603 -10.80 -14.37 19.79
C LEU A 603 -11.46 -13.00 19.66
N ASP A 604 -11.70 -12.52 18.44
CA ASP A 604 -12.49 -11.30 18.24
C ASP A 604 -13.95 -11.65 18.01
N ALA A 605 -14.77 -11.47 19.05
CA ALA A 605 -16.22 -11.71 19.03
C ALA A 605 -17.04 -10.41 19.12
N ARG A 606 -16.46 -9.26 18.76
CA ARG A 606 -17.19 -7.98 18.75
C ARG A 606 -18.34 -8.01 17.76
N ASP A 607 -19.44 -7.36 18.11
CA ASP A 607 -20.69 -7.29 17.33
C ASP A 607 -21.34 -8.66 17.06
N CYS A 608 -20.95 -9.72 17.79
CA CYS A 608 -21.46 -11.08 17.58
C CYS A 608 -22.76 -11.41 18.34
N GLN A 609 -23.38 -10.46 19.02
CA GLN A 609 -24.62 -10.65 19.81
C GLN A 609 -24.45 -11.63 21.00
N LEU A 610 -23.24 -11.75 21.52
CA LEU A 610 -22.98 -12.47 22.78
C LEU A 610 -23.55 -11.69 23.97
N ASP A 611 -23.77 -12.43 25.06
CA ASP A 611 -24.09 -11.83 26.35
C ASP A 611 -22.81 -11.29 27.02
N ALA A 612 -22.91 -10.19 27.76
CA ALA A 612 -21.76 -9.54 28.39
C ALA A 612 -21.00 -10.48 29.36
N ASP A 613 -21.70 -11.36 30.07
CA ASP A 613 -21.07 -12.33 30.97
C ASP A 613 -20.25 -13.36 30.17
N LEU A 614 -20.76 -13.80 29.01
CA LEU A 614 -20.04 -14.71 28.11
C LEU A 614 -18.82 -14.04 27.47
N GLU A 615 -18.90 -12.76 27.09
CA GLU A 615 -17.75 -12.00 26.56
C GLU A 615 -16.64 -11.88 27.62
N ILE A 616 -17.01 -11.58 28.87
CA ILE A 616 -16.08 -11.49 30.01
C ILE A 616 -15.43 -12.84 30.32
N ASP A 617 -16.21 -13.93 30.40
CA ASP A 617 -15.69 -15.27 30.66
C ASP A 617 -14.72 -15.74 29.56
N ILE A 618 -15.00 -15.42 28.29
CA ILE A 618 -14.11 -15.69 27.17
C ILE A 618 -12.81 -14.89 27.31
N ASP A 619 -12.87 -13.57 27.56
CA ASP A 619 -11.70 -12.70 27.74
C ASP A 619 -10.81 -13.15 28.91
N ILE A 620 -11.39 -13.59 30.03
CA ILE A 620 -10.66 -14.18 31.17
C ILE A 620 -9.88 -15.44 30.72
N ILE A 621 -10.48 -16.31 29.93
CA ILE A 621 -9.82 -17.53 29.42
C ILE A 621 -8.71 -17.19 28.41
N LEU A 622 -8.91 -16.20 27.54
CA LEU A 622 -7.87 -15.74 26.62
C LEU A 622 -6.68 -15.16 27.38
N LYS A 623 -6.91 -14.35 28.42
CA LYS A 623 -5.87 -13.82 29.32
C LYS A 623 -5.13 -14.94 30.05
N ARG A 624 -5.83 -15.99 30.49
CA ARG A 624 -5.20 -17.21 31.04
C ARG A 624 -4.26 -17.85 30.02
N ASN A 625 -4.70 -18.03 28.77
CA ASN A 625 -3.91 -18.66 27.72
C ASN A 625 -2.69 -17.80 27.34
N GLN A 626 -2.86 -16.48 27.21
CA GLN A 626 -1.77 -15.52 27.02
C GLN A 626 -0.73 -15.62 28.14
N TYR A 627 -1.18 -15.60 29.39
CA TYR A 627 -0.30 -15.72 30.56
C TYR A 627 0.47 -17.06 30.58
N ILE A 628 -0.17 -18.18 30.24
CA ILE A 628 0.49 -19.49 30.14
C ILE A 628 1.55 -19.49 29.03
N ALA A 629 1.26 -18.90 27.86
CA ALA A 629 2.21 -18.84 26.75
C ALA A 629 3.41 -17.92 27.04
N GLU A 630 3.20 -16.82 27.77
CA GLU A 630 4.27 -15.92 28.23
C GLU A 630 5.12 -16.56 29.34
N ASN A 631 4.54 -17.45 30.15
CA ASN A 631 5.16 -18.11 31.31
C ASN A 631 5.29 -19.64 31.09
N PRO A 632 6.14 -20.12 30.17
CA PRO A 632 6.20 -21.54 29.79
C PRO A 632 6.63 -22.50 30.93
N TYR A 633 7.17 -21.99 32.03
CA TYR A 633 7.53 -22.76 33.23
C TYR A 633 6.33 -23.05 34.14
N LEU A 634 5.15 -22.45 33.88
CA LEU A 634 3.94 -22.73 34.65
C LEU A 634 3.45 -24.17 34.35
N ASN A 635 3.38 -25.00 35.40
CA ASN A 635 3.02 -26.43 35.33
C ASN A 635 4.01 -27.37 34.60
N ASP A 636 5.23 -26.93 34.28
CA ASP A 636 6.28 -27.83 33.79
C ASP A 636 7.09 -28.45 34.95
N TYR A 637 6.72 -29.67 35.33
CA TYR A 637 7.41 -30.44 36.38
C TYR A 637 8.77 -31.02 35.96
N THR A 638 9.21 -30.82 34.71
CA THR A 638 10.51 -31.34 34.22
C THR A 638 11.68 -30.40 34.47
N LYS A 639 11.39 -29.16 34.89
CA LYS A 639 12.37 -28.09 35.08
C LYS A 639 12.90 -27.99 36.50
N THR A 640 14.20 -27.69 36.64
CA THR A 640 14.82 -27.54 37.96
C THR A 640 14.46 -26.18 38.57
N THR A 641 14.52 -26.10 39.90
CA THR A 641 14.36 -24.83 40.62
C THR A 641 15.38 -23.77 40.22
N GLU A 642 16.55 -24.18 39.72
CA GLU A 642 17.61 -23.31 39.23
C GLU A 642 17.24 -22.67 37.89
N GLU A 643 16.73 -23.45 36.92
CA GLU A 643 16.25 -22.94 35.62
C GLU A 643 15.09 -21.94 35.81
N ILE A 644 14.16 -22.24 36.74
CA ILE A 644 13.03 -21.37 37.08
C ILE A 644 13.53 -20.07 37.71
N ASN A 645 14.47 -20.14 38.66
CA ASN A 645 15.08 -18.95 39.28
C ASN A 645 15.85 -18.10 38.26
N GLU A 646 16.56 -18.72 37.30
CA GLU A 646 17.26 -17.98 36.26
C GLU A 646 16.27 -17.23 35.34
N TYR A 647 15.17 -17.88 34.95
CA TYR A 647 14.10 -17.25 34.17
C TYR A 647 13.42 -16.10 34.93
N VAL A 648 13.07 -16.28 36.21
CA VAL A 648 12.50 -15.22 37.06
C VAL A 648 13.48 -14.05 37.20
N ASN A 649 14.79 -14.30 37.32
CA ASN A 649 15.80 -13.25 37.37
C ASN A 649 15.98 -12.49 36.04
N ARG A 650 15.67 -13.12 34.90
CA ARG A 650 15.61 -12.45 33.58
C ARG A 650 14.34 -11.60 33.44
N ILE A 651 13.21 -12.00 34.03
CA ILE A 651 11.97 -11.21 34.03
C ILE A 651 12.07 -10.09 35.07
N LYS A 652 12.57 -8.94 34.62
CA LYS A 652 12.48 -7.68 35.37
C LYS A 652 11.26 -6.90 34.91
N ASN A 653 10.37 -6.58 35.84
CA ASN A 653 9.19 -5.75 35.57
C ASN A 653 9.61 -4.42 34.90
N PRO A 654 8.91 -3.92 33.86
CA PRO A 654 9.31 -2.70 33.15
C PRO A 654 9.36 -1.45 34.03
N ILE A 655 8.62 -1.40 35.15
CA ILE A 655 8.73 -0.33 36.16
C ILE A 655 10.05 -0.46 36.93
N LEU A 656 10.44 -1.68 37.31
CA LEU A 656 11.73 -1.97 37.96
C LEU A 656 12.90 -1.63 37.04
N LEU A 657 12.82 -1.98 35.75
CA LEU A 657 13.83 -1.62 34.74
C LEU A 657 13.98 -0.11 34.60
N ARG A 658 12.88 0.66 34.56
CA ARG A 658 12.93 2.14 34.55
C ARG A 658 13.52 2.71 35.83
N ALA A 659 13.24 2.10 36.98
CA ALA A 659 13.81 2.52 38.25
C ALA A 659 15.33 2.26 38.31
N ILE A 660 15.78 1.11 37.81
CA ILE A 660 17.21 0.77 37.69
C ILE A 660 17.92 1.76 36.75
N ASP A 661 17.41 1.97 35.53
CA ASP A 661 17.96 2.92 34.56
C ASP A 661 18.01 4.37 35.11
N ALA A 662 17.00 4.80 35.88
CA ALA A 662 17.01 6.09 36.55
C ALA A 662 18.08 6.19 37.66
N VAL A 663 18.33 5.11 38.39
CA VAL A 663 19.41 5.03 39.41
C VAL A 663 20.79 5.00 38.75
N GLU A 664 20.96 4.24 37.67
CA GLU A 664 22.20 4.16 36.89
C GLU A 664 22.55 5.51 36.27
N LYS A 665 21.60 6.18 35.61
CA LYS A 665 21.76 7.56 35.12
C LYS A 665 22.09 8.54 36.24
N ARG A 666 21.47 8.41 37.42
CA ARG A 666 21.82 9.24 38.59
C ARG A 666 23.25 8.99 39.06
N ALA A 667 23.71 7.73 39.07
CA ALA A 667 25.08 7.38 39.43
C ALA A 667 26.10 7.91 38.41
N GLU A 668 25.79 7.84 37.11
CA GLU A 668 26.62 8.42 36.05
C GLU A 668 26.68 9.95 36.14
N CYS A 669 25.54 10.62 36.36
CA CYS A 669 25.49 12.06 36.62
C CYS A 669 26.26 12.47 37.88
N LEU A 670 26.29 11.63 38.93
CA LEU A 670 27.09 11.86 40.14
C LEU A 670 28.59 11.68 39.88
N LYS A 671 28.97 10.68 39.07
CA LYS A 671 30.37 10.45 38.66
C LYS A 671 30.91 11.59 37.80
N ASN A 672 30.08 12.13 36.91
CA ASN A 672 30.41 13.24 36.01
C ASN A 672 30.04 14.62 36.60
N ARG A 673 29.67 14.70 37.88
CA ARG A 673 29.35 15.97 38.55
C ARG A 673 30.63 16.77 38.73
N PRO A 674 30.75 18.00 38.18
CA PRO A 674 31.88 18.85 38.49
C PRO A 674 31.89 19.15 40.01
N PRO A 675 33.06 19.20 40.66
CA PRO A 675 33.14 19.49 42.08
C PRO A 675 32.57 20.89 42.35
N GLU A 676 31.78 21.03 43.42
CA GLU A 676 31.07 22.29 43.74
C GLU A 676 32.02 23.42 44.18
N PHE A 677 33.26 23.06 44.49
CA PHE A 677 34.34 23.98 44.79
C PHE A 677 35.58 23.53 43.98
N PRO A 678 36.37 24.47 43.43
CA PRO A 678 37.66 24.11 42.84
C PRO A 678 38.55 23.48 43.92
N PRO A 679 39.34 22.44 43.61
CA PRO A 679 40.31 21.92 44.57
C PRO A 679 41.33 23.02 44.88
N ASP A 680 41.57 23.28 46.17
CA ASP A 680 42.68 24.11 46.60
C ASP A 680 44.01 23.50 46.13
N ALA A 681 44.97 24.37 45.84
CA ALA A 681 46.18 24.00 45.10
C ALA A 681 47.00 22.90 45.80
N GLU A 682 47.54 22.01 44.98
CA GLU A 682 48.28 20.80 45.36
C GLU A 682 49.43 21.09 46.33
N GLU A 683 49.43 20.42 47.49
CA GLU A 683 50.70 19.98 48.09
C GLU A 683 51.05 18.62 47.48
N ASN A 684 52.20 18.57 46.81
CA ASN A 684 52.78 17.33 46.29
C ASN A 684 53.06 16.36 47.44
N ASP A 685 52.64 15.12 47.29
CA ASP A 685 53.43 13.98 47.75
C ASP A 685 53.48 12.93 46.63
N GLU A 686 54.69 12.51 46.30
CA GLU A 686 54.97 11.52 45.26
C GLU A 686 54.78 10.08 45.77
N GLU A 687 54.89 9.13 44.84
CA GLU A 687 55.29 7.73 45.05
C GLU A 687 54.23 6.61 45.13
N GLN A 688 54.20 5.87 44.02
CA GLN A 688 54.46 4.42 43.94
C GLN A 688 53.47 3.38 44.51
N SER A 689 53.01 2.56 43.56
CA SER A 689 52.99 1.08 43.61
C SER A 689 51.87 0.33 44.33
N GLU A 690 51.46 -0.77 43.70
CA GLU A 690 50.59 -1.79 44.27
C GLU A 690 51.34 -2.63 45.30
N SER A 691 50.77 -2.81 46.50
CA SER A 691 50.49 -4.12 47.13
C SER A 691 50.48 -4.09 48.66
N THR A 692 49.54 -4.83 49.25
CA THR A 692 49.52 -5.29 50.66
C THR A 692 49.62 -4.22 51.78
N THR A 693 48.64 -4.11 52.66
CA THR A 693 48.36 -5.20 53.62
C THR A 693 46.97 -5.12 54.25
N GLN A 694 46.40 -6.30 54.52
CA GLN A 694 45.41 -6.49 55.58
C GLN A 694 46.01 -6.08 56.93
N ARG A 695 45.45 -5.05 57.57
CA ARG A 695 45.39 -4.91 59.04
C ARG A 695 44.05 -4.28 59.42
N ASN A 696 43.56 -4.60 60.62
CA ASN A 696 42.29 -4.15 61.23
C ASN A 696 41.02 -4.98 60.90
N ILE A 697 41.15 -6.25 60.51
CA ILE A 697 40.10 -7.27 60.77
C ILE A 697 40.55 -8.15 61.93
N GLU A 698 40.67 -7.58 63.14
CA GLU A 698 40.93 -8.36 64.36
C GLU A 698 40.45 -7.72 65.67
N SER A 699 39.72 -6.59 65.62
CA SER A 699 39.24 -5.85 66.81
C SER A 699 37.74 -5.95 67.09
N ILE A 700 36.94 -6.60 66.20
CA ILE A 700 35.47 -6.66 66.31
C ILE A 700 34.94 -8.11 66.19
N SER A 701 35.63 -9.07 66.82
CA SER A 701 35.20 -10.49 66.90
C SER A 701 35.13 -11.03 68.34
N ARG A 702 35.12 -10.14 69.35
CA ARG A 702 34.90 -10.50 70.76
C ARG A 702 33.96 -9.51 71.47
N SER A 703 32.65 -9.65 71.22
CA SER A 703 31.55 -9.28 72.13
C SER A 703 30.19 -9.69 71.57
N ILE A 704 30.03 -10.98 71.19
CA ILE A 704 28.70 -11.59 71.03
C ILE A 704 28.67 -12.89 71.83
N SER A 705 28.27 -12.79 73.08
CA SER A 705 27.66 -13.89 73.82
C SER A 705 26.74 -13.32 74.90
N ASN A 706 25.51 -13.86 74.95
CA ASN A 706 24.45 -13.56 75.91
C ASN A 706 23.84 -12.15 75.78
N VAL A 707 22.56 -12.05 75.39
CA VAL A 707 21.40 -12.08 76.32
C VAL A 707 20.10 -12.24 75.51
N GLU A 708 19.26 -13.15 75.98
CA GLU A 708 17.79 -13.07 75.98
C GLU A 708 17.36 -13.37 77.44
N PRO A 709 16.13 -13.06 77.91
CA PRO A 709 15.01 -12.41 77.23
C PRO A 709 14.28 -11.31 78.08
N VAL A 710 13.08 -10.92 77.64
CA VAL A 710 11.92 -10.38 78.42
C VAL A 710 11.72 -8.85 78.53
N LEU A 711 10.61 -8.42 77.90
CA LEU A 711 9.59 -7.39 78.26
C LEU A 711 9.96 -6.26 79.25
N LEU A 712 9.67 -5.00 78.88
CA LEU A 712 8.44 -4.29 79.31
C LEU A 712 8.35 -2.83 78.79
N THR A 713 7.13 -2.37 78.57
CA THR A 713 6.69 -0.95 78.54
C THR A 713 6.34 -0.49 79.98
N PRO A 714 6.03 0.80 80.28
CA PRO A 714 6.25 2.06 79.56
C PRO A 714 6.87 3.22 80.41
N SER A 715 7.13 4.35 79.75
CA SER A 715 6.99 5.75 80.23
C SER A 715 7.74 6.27 81.48
N SER A 716 8.66 7.23 81.23
CA SER A 716 8.82 8.58 81.84
C SER A 716 10.33 8.97 81.86
N SER A 717 10.76 10.20 81.57
CA SER A 717 10.06 11.44 81.16
C SER A 717 11.08 12.49 80.66
N ALA A 718 10.77 13.24 79.59
CA ALA A 718 11.32 14.57 79.17
C ALA A 718 12.87 14.73 79.11
N VAL A 719 13.54 15.34 78.12
CA VAL A 719 13.39 16.66 77.46
C VAL A 719 14.23 16.59 76.16
N ASP A 720 13.91 17.14 74.99
CA ASP A 720 12.69 17.80 74.47
C ASP A 720 12.67 17.66 72.92
N ASP A 721 11.59 18.13 72.28
CA ASP A 721 11.21 17.91 70.88
C ASP A 721 11.84 18.83 69.81
N LEU A 722 12.36 18.25 68.72
CA LEU A 722 12.38 18.87 67.39
C LEU A 722 11.09 18.51 66.65
N GLN A 723 10.08 19.39 66.73
CA GLN A 723 8.75 19.12 66.18
C GLN A 723 8.75 19.14 64.64
N ASN A 724 8.57 17.97 64.05
CA ASN A 724 8.43 17.76 62.60
C ASN A 724 6.96 17.92 62.18
N THR A 725 6.36 19.08 62.45
CA THR A 725 4.95 19.37 62.15
C THR A 725 4.78 19.85 60.69
N PRO A 726 3.84 19.28 59.92
CA PRO A 726 3.54 19.80 58.59
C PRO A 726 2.91 21.21 58.72
N PHE A 727 3.48 22.18 58.00
CA PHE A 727 2.97 23.55 57.96
C PHE A 727 1.56 23.58 57.35
N VAL A 728 0.58 24.06 58.12
CA VAL A 728 -0.82 24.17 57.71
C VAL A 728 -1.05 25.49 56.97
N TYR A 729 -1.72 25.39 55.82
CA TYR A 729 -1.88 26.48 54.86
C TYR A 729 -3.35 26.89 54.71
N ASP A 730 -3.64 28.20 54.68
CA ASP A 730 -4.96 28.74 54.31
C ASP A 730 -4.96 29.16 52.83
N PRO A 731 -5.78 28.53 51.96
CA PRO A 731 -5.72 28.70 50.50
C PRO A 731 -5.66 30.11 49.93
N ASN A 732 -6.19 31.12 50.64
CA ASN A 732 -6.53 32.42 50.05
C ASN A 732 -5.75 33.62 50.64
N SER A 733 -4.78 33.41 51.53
CA SER A 733 -4.20 34.50 52.36
C SER A 733 -2.67 34.63 52.34
N PHE A 734 -1.97 33.92 51.44
CA PHE A 734 -0.52 33.75 51.48
C PHE A 734 0.26 34.70 50.57
N THR A 735 1.49 35.02 50.98
CA THR A 735 2.39 35.91 50.23
C THR A 735 3.58 35.16 49.58
N GLU A 736 4.15 35.77 48.53
CA GLU A 736 5.28 35.20 47.77
C GLU A 736 6.57 35.08 48.62
N GLU A 737 6.73 35.94 49.62
CA GLU A 737 7.87 35.94 50.55
C GLU A 737 7.82 34.74 51.51
N GLU A 738 6.62 34.41 52.02
CA GLU A 738 6.39 33.23 52.87
C GLU A 738 6.55 31.90 52.10
N PHE A 739 6.28 31.89 50.78
CA PHE A 739 6.54 30.74 49.91
C PHE A 739 8.02 30.40 49.85
N LEU A 740 8.87 31.41 49.58
CA LEU A 740 10.31 31.24 49.48
C LEU A 740 10.93 30.78 50.82
N ALA A 741 10.39 31.26 51.94
CA ALA A 741 10.83 30.87 53.29
C ALA A 741 10.53 29.41 53.66
N HIS A 742 9.58 28.74 53.00
CA HIS A 742 9.10 27.40 53.40
C HIS A 742 9.10 26.36 52.26
N VAL A 743 9.71 26.67 51.11
CA VAL A 743 9.75 25.82 49.91
C VAL A 743 10.38 24.43 50.15
N TYR A 744 11.25 24.32 51.16
CA TYR A 744 11.95 23.08 51.52
C TYR A 744 11.11 22.09 52.36
N LEU A 745 9.90 22.48 52.80
CA LEU A 745 9.02 21.61 53.58
C LEU A 745 8.06 20.78 52.69
N PRO A 746 7.87 19.48 52.98
CA PRO A 746 7.03 18.61 52.16
C PRO A 746 5.55 19.03 52.21
N GLY A 747 4.84 18.85 51.09
CA GLY A 747 3.41 19.16 50.98
C GLY A 747 2.87 18.88 49.57
N PRO A 748 1.57 19.17 49.33
CA PRO A 748 0.84 18.67 48.15
C PRO A 748 1.44 19.16 46.82
N GLY A 749 1.38 18.29 45.80
CA GLY A 749 2.08 18.46 44.52
C GLY A 749 1.54 19.59 43.62
N GLU A 750 0.41 20.21 43.97
CA GLU A 750 -0.25 21.22 43.13
C GLU A 750 0.26 22.66 43.35
N ARG A 751 1.18 22.87 44.29
CA ARG A 751 1.71 24.20 44.68
C ARG A 751 2.33 25.01 43.52
N TYR A 752 2.80 24.35 42.46
CA TYR A 752 3.34 25.01 41.25
C TYR A 752 2.24 25.67 40.39
N TYR A 753 1.02 25.10 40.36
CA TYR A 753 -0.03 25.57 39.46
C TYR A 753 -0.69 26.88 39.94
N PHE A 754 -0.78 27.09 41.26
CA PHE A 754 -1.46 28.24 41.86
C PHE A 754 -0.87 29.60 41.43
N PHE A 755 0.46 29.75 41.47
CA PHE A 755 1.13 30.98 41.03
C PHE A 755 1.09 31.17 39.50
N THR A 756 1.10 30.09 38.72
CA THR A 756 0.98 30.19 37.25
C THR A 756 -0.43 30.59 36.78
N GLU A 757 -1.48 30.20 37.51
CA GLU A 757 -2.85 30.72 37.31
C GLU A 757 -2.93 32.22 37.66
N PHE A 758 -2.35 32.63 38.80
CA PHE A 758 -2.38 34.03 39.23
C PHE A 758 -1.61 34.98 38.29
N GLN A 759 -0.50 34.52 37.70
CA GLN A 759 0.21 35.27 36.65
C GLN A 759 -0.63 35.41 35.37
N LYS A 760 -1.38 34.38 34.94
CA LYS A 760 -2.30 34.49 33.80
C LYS A 760 -3.42 35.50 34.05
N LEU A 761 -4.00 35.50 35.26
CA LEU A 761 -5.03 36.47 35.68
C LEU A 761 -4.51 37.91 35.72
N ARG A 762 -3.26 38.13 36.13
CA ARG A 762 -2.61 39.46 36.05
C ARG A 762 -2.40 39.92 34.60
N LEU A 763 -2.02 39.00 33.71
CA LEU A 763 -1.81 39.32 32.29
C LEU A 763 -3.13 39.60 31.56
N SER A 764 -4.24 38.95 31.91
CA SER A 764 -5.56 39.20 31.31
C SER A 764 -6.27 40.47 31.83
N GLN A 765 -5.69 41.18 32.82
CA GLN A 765 -6.16 42.48 33.29
C GLN A 765 -5.32 43.65 32.74
N LEU A 766 -4.32 43.37 31.90
CA LEU A 766 -3.43 44.34 31.25
C LEU A 766 -3.60 44.37 29.71
N THR A 767 -4.72 43.85 29.23
CA THR A 767 -5.22 43.93 27.85
C THR A 767 -6.66 44.42 27.84
#